data_AF-A0A7S4K7L8-F1
#
_entry.id   AF-A0A7S4K7L8-F1
#
_cell.length_a   1.000
_cell.length_b   1.000
_cell.length_c   1.000
_cell.angle_alpha   90.00
_cell.angle_beta   90.00
_cell.angle_gamma   90.00
#
_symmetry.space_group_name_H-M   'P 1'
#
loop_
_entity.id
_entity.type
_entity.pdbx_description
1 polymer ?
#
loop_
_entity_poly.entity_id
_entity_poly.type
_entity_poly.pdbx_seq_one_letter_code
_entity_poly.pdbx_strand_id
1 'polypeptide(L)'
;FWGNKSTTEVLPRAPETPAAPGDDAYLSTTARTHQYQGPVFSMNADCMIPNTEYIFKARVRLRGENGVAARCTKDGTGGSCLALRVLNRSGCCHYWDIARQTGKGFVKDNEWFIFEDRFTLSATQIASGSFKTWFWNVEAGTAVDYDYIKIELPEDEDIPEDDEEGCLNLIHGNGDAESSSGSAWPWKSSWGNNFLHILEEIDPMSGTVNHFYRQERPHQYWGMWYKQNGFRTPCVQDEVKYTFKLRWRYNSDKASGGLFLRFGYIKPEGGWAYKVLQGSPCPPSSNSLGWVDCEKTMTAPVGSGGSTGYQVWLYNHHKDDNGLYPSMDFDDLSFSRSEDPPVMTQDVLHVGTAAASCWSGGSELLLTSATTSQGDAHKVKVKSTDPSAGTIVLESGVPHTTTKFDDDEFPVEVALLDRNFELQAEIDSEGDDALHGGHLIVLHTPDVHQTLEGVEIDGFGQQGNLGKYPVHFHMCDAVEGSIVSRNVVKNSHQRGIVVHGSHNLTVADNVLVDIKGHGYFLEDGAENHNRFLRNLGASFHPVDRLVDSGHVETDRQPSVFWMSNGLNTWEGNVAAGGHIGFWIEMQDGAVRGPSAANGDFASNHRQKTPLTKFKDNSAHSSSFCGMSAYPNRYDPTEWAVLENLRVYRNGNCGILFHVDNHMKMVGGVAADNKVRQVWNQLASNIVIEGTRLLGARPQFKESMSRASKTVHCAGDNVMEGVTYSVNSIFGPTRGLTLKNVHFNHFDCGKSSIAIQAEPRRLDNGGIYNSMSVLNGVTYGPNVPDASRVSTCAVEHLGVHSVALEDTNGDFDPSGPGASASGFLVSDNDNMKNFAASGGQACVSVPGTCMAYCPGVCLQTFEIQTNAMSNAIEMEITDGTTSITVAGATVGQVSTTNTGETQTSTISGDATFT
;
A
#
# COMPACT_ATOMS: atom_id res chain seq x y z
N PHE A 1 10.81 55.16 9.19
CA PHE A 1 10.60 54.58 10.53
C PHE A 1 12.00 54.32 11.06
N TRP A 2 12.34 54.92 12.22
CA TRP A 2 13.60 54.84 12.98
C TRP A 2 14.82 55.64 12.47
N GLY A 3 15.12 56.74 13.19
CA GLY A 3 16.42 57.37 13.47
C GLY A 3 17.51 57.49 12.39
N ASN A 4 17.80 58.73 11.97
CA ASN A 4 18.90 59.16 11.10
C ASN A 4 20.25 58.45 11.35
N LYS A 5 20.88 57.94 10.26
CA LYS A 5 22.30 58.15 9.89
C LYS A 5 22.79 57.39 8.63
N SER A 6 22.00 56.50 8.01
CA SER A 6 22.40 55.86 6.74
C SER A 6 22.03 56.72 5.53
N THR A 7 22.91 56.78 4.53
CA THR A 7 22.67 57.46 3.25
C THR A 7 22.42 56.39 2.19
N THR A 8 21.36 56.53 1.39
CA THR A 8 21.13 55.68 0.22
C THR A 8 21.12 56.53 -1.03
N GLU A 9 21.97 56.20 -1.99
CA GLU A 9 22.16 56.96 -3.22
C GLU A 9 22.31 56.02 -4.42
N VAL A 10 22.02 56.53 -5.61
CA VAL A 10 22.21 55.81 -6.88
C VAL A 10 23.59 56.19 -7.41
N LEU A 11 24.47 55.20 -7.58
CA LEU A 11 25.83 55.39 -8.06
C LEU A 11 26.01 54.80 -9.46
N PRO A 12 26.74 55.46 -10.36
CA PRO A 12 27.01 54.94 -11.70
C PRO A 12 27.95 53.74 -11.65
N ARG A 13 27.79 52.80 -12.59
CA ARG A 13 28.68 51.65 -12.75
C ARG A 13 29.91 52.05 -13.58
N ALA A 14 31.11 51.59 -13.19
CA ALA A 14 32.28 51.68 -14.07
C ALA A 14 32.09 50.68 -15.23
N PRO A 15 32.43 51.03 -16.49
CA PRO A 15 32.20 50.14 -17.62
C PRO A 15 33.11 48.91 -17.54
N GLU A 16 32.56 47.79 -17.09
CA GLU A 16 33.09 46.46 -17.36
C GLU A 16 32.27 45.87 -18.51
N THR A 17 32.94 45.43 -19.56
CA THR A 17 32.34 44.93 -20.81
C THR A 17 31.83 43.49 -20.66
N PRO A 18 30.80 43.05 -21.42
CA PRO A 18 29.68 43.81 -22.00
C PRO A 18 28.40 43.62 -21.17
N ALA A 19 27.79 44.74 -20.76
CA ALA A 19 26.54 44.75 -20.00
C ALA A 19 25.30 44.67 -20.92
N ALA A 20 24.25 43.98 -20.45
CA ALA A 20 22.93 43.98 -21.07
C ALA A 20 22.28 45.39 -20.96
N PRO A 21 21.29 45.74 -21.79
CA PRO A 21 20.72 47.09 -21.80
C PRO A 21 19.97 47.39 -20.50
N GLY A 22 20.42 48.38 -19.72
CA GLY A 22 19.80 48.82 -18.45
C GLY A 22 20.74 48.96 -17.23
N ASP A 23 22.04 48.64 -17.40
CA ASP A 23 23.00 48.33 -16.34
C ASP A 23 23.88 49.54 -15.87
N ASP A 24 23.40 50.77 -15.98
CA ASP A 24 24.26 51.97 -15.83
C ASP A 24 24.47 52.44 -14.37
N ALA A 25 23.72 51.90 -13.40
CA ALA A 25 23.78 52.35 -12.01
C ALA A 25 23.32 51.29 -10.99
N TYR A 26 23.80 51.39 -9.75
CA TYR A 26 23.39 50.55 -8.62
C TYR A 26 23.02 51.39 -7.41
N LEU A 27 22.28 50.81 -6.46
CA LEU A 27 21.87 51.47 -5.22
C LEU A 27 22.87 51.21 -4.11
N SER A 28 23.46 52.24 -3.51
CA SER A 28 24.44 52.13 -2.43
C SER A 28 23.88 52.68 -1.13
N THR A 29 23.83 51.85 -0.08
CA THR A 29 23.52 52.29 1.28
C THR A 29 24.78 52.31 2.15
N THR A 30 25.23 53.51 2.54
CA THR A 30 26.42 53.76 3.37
C THR A 30 26.04 54.31 4.75
N ALA A 31 27.03 54.49 5.64
CA ALA A 31 26.85 55.06 6.98
C ALA A 31 25.79 54.34 7.85
N ARG A 32 25.65 53.02 7.65
CA ARG A 32 24.69 52.18 8.37
C ARG A 32 25.12 52.04 9.83
N THR A 33 24.30 52.50 10.77
CA THR A 33 24.49 52.34 12.22
C THR A 33 23.74 51.13 12.79
N HIS A 34 22.81 50.54 12.03
CA HIS A 34 22.01 49.39 12.45
C HIS A 34 21.81 48.38 11.31
N GLN A 35 21.58 47.12 11.66
CA GLN A 35 21.43 46.01 10.71
C GLN A 35 20.19 46.08 9.81
N TYR A 36 19.22 46.91 10.16
CA TYR A 36 17.95 47.07 9.48
C TYR A 36 17.88 48.28 8.54
N GLN A 37 18.97 49.04 8.46
CA GLN A 37 19.06 50.20 7.59
C GLN A 37 19.42 49.74 6.17
N GLY A 38 18.66 50.21 5.20
CA GLY A 38 18.72 49.78 3.81
C GLY A 38 17.55 50.39 3.04
N PRO A 39 17.47 50.17 1.72
CA PRO A 39 16.30 50.55 0.95
C PRO A 39 15.05 49.85 1.46
N VAL A 40 13.95 50.60 1.46
CA VAL A 40 12.61 50.09 1.73
C VAL A 40 11.78 50.32 0.48
N PHE A 41 11.26 49.25 -0.10
CA PHE A 41 10.33 49.31 -1.22
C PHE A 41 8.96 48.78 -0.81
N SER A 42 7.91 49.19 -1.54
CA SER A 42 6.54 48.74 -1.25
C SER A 42 6.11 47.73 -2.32
N MET A 43 5.57 46.60 -1.90
CA MET A 43 5.00 45.59 -2.80
C MET A 43 3.48 45.74 -2.82
N ASN A 44 2.89 45.86 -4.00
CA ASN A 44 1.44 45.94 -4.13
C ASN A 44 0.82 44.54 -4.00
N ALA A 45 -0.14 44.37 -3.10
CA ALA A 45 -0.84 43.11 -2.91
C ALA A 45 -1.62 42.67 -4.15
N ASP A 46 -2.13 43.60 -4.96
CA ASP A 46 -2.87 43.31 -6.19
C ASP A 46 -2.01 42.61 -7.26
N CYS A 47 -0.68 42.73 -7.17
CA CYS A 47 0.25 42.07 -8.09
C CYS A 47 0.69 40.68 -7.61
N MET A 48 0.18 40.23 -6.45
CA MET A 48 0.57 38.96 -5.83
C MET A 48 -0.56 37.94 -5.91
N ILE A 49 -0.24 36.71 -6.30
CA ILE A 49 -1.14 35.57 -6.40
C ILE A 49 -1.02 34.76 -5.10
N PRO A 50 -2.14 34.54 -4.38
CA PRO A 50 -2.14 33.72 -3.16
C PRO A 50 -1.57 32.32 -3.38
N ASN A 51 -0.82 31.84 -2.38
CA ASN A 51 -0.25 30.49 -2.32
C ASN A 51 0.65 30.12 -3.53
N THR A 52 1.14 31.13 -4.26
CA THR A 52 2.07 30.95 -5.38
C THR A 52 3.50 31.17 -4.91
N GLU A 53 4.44 30.35 -5.39
CA GLU A 53 5.86 30.50 -5.09
C GLU A 53 6.47 31.56 -6.03
N TYR A 54 7.07 32.59 -5.42
CA TYR A 54 7.78 33.66 -6.10
C TYR A 54 9.28 33.48 -5.95
N ILE A 55 10.03 33.89 -6.96
CA ILE A 55 11.49 33.96 -6.96
C ILE A 55 11.89 35.40 -6.67
N PHE A 56 12.65 35.62 -5.60
CA PHE A 56 13.32 36.88 -5.32
C PHE A 56 14.78 36.77 -5.74
N LYS A 57 15.26 37.72 -6.55
CA LYS A 57 16.65 37.80 -7.01
C LYS A 57 17.19 39.21 -6.80
N ALA A 58 18.40 39.33 -6.28
CA ALA A 58 19.11 40.59 -6.16
C ALA A 58 20.61 40.36 -6.30
N ARG A 59 21.31 41.24 -7.01
CA ARG A 59 22.77 41.28 -7.00
C ARG A 59 23.21 42.22 -5.87
N VAL A 60 24.06 41.72 -4.97
CA VAL A 60 24.43 42.44 -3.74
C VAL A 60 25.94 42.45 -3.57
N ARG A 61 26.50 43.54 -3.06
CA ARG A 61 27.90 43.64 -2.66
C ARG A 61 28.00 44.27 -1.28
N LEU A 62 28.72 43.62 -0.37
CA LEU A 62 29.02 44.16 0.95
C LEU A 62 30.37 44.85 0.91
N ARG A 63 30.47 46.08 1.42
CA ARG A 63 31.72 46.84 1.50
C ARG A 63 31.99 47.25 2.94
N GLY A 64 33.06 46.70 3.52
CA GLY A 64 33.59 47.12 4.80
C GLY A 64 33.94 48.61 4.80
N GLU A 65 33.61 49.32 5.88
CA GLU A 65 34.00 50.71 6.08
C GLU A 65 35.05 50.82 7.21
N ASN A 66 35.84 51.91 7.21
CA ASN A 66 36.83 52.22 8.26
C ASN A 66 37.89 51.13 8.52
N GLY A 67 38.30 50.40 7.49
CA GLY A 67 39.34 49.36 7.58
C GLY A 67 38.88 48.03 8.20
N VAL A 68 37.57 47.85 8.39
CA VAL A 68 36.98 46.59 8.85
C VAL A 68 36.26 45.94 7.68
N ALA A 69 36.77 44.81 7.19
CA ALA A 69 36.13 44.01 6.14
C ALA A 69 34.72 43.58 6.57
N ALA A 70 33.77 43.52 5.62
CA ALA A 70 32.45 42.95 5.85
C ALA A 70 32.60 41.49 6.34
N ARG A 71 31.90 41.15 7.41
CA ARG A 71 31.98 39.86 8.11
C ARG A 71 30.72 39.03 7.99
N CYS A 72 29.63 39.63 7.52
CA CYS A 72 28.38 38.91 7.22
C CYS A 72 27.88 38.12 8.46
N THR A 73 28.24 38.56 9.68
CA THR A 73 27.94 37.95 10.97
C THR A 73 28.36 38.90 12.09
N LYS A 74 27.48 39.19 13.07
CA LYS A 74 27.94 39.80 14.34
C LYS A 74 27.93 38.84 15.53
N ASP A 75 27.07 37.82 15.56
CA ASP A 75 26.83 37.11 16.83
C ASP A 75 27.05 35.60 16.83
N GLY A 76 27.57 35.00 15.75
CA GLY A 76 27.89 33.57 15.75
C GLY A 76 26.68 32.62 15.89
N THR A 77 25.47 33.12 16.13
CA THR A 77 24.22 32.37 16.10
C THR A 77 23.83 32.15 14.63
N GLY A 78 23.80 30.88 14.20
CA GLY A 78 23.62 30.51 12.81
C GLY A 78 22.26 30.93 12.25
N GLY A 79 22.22 31.37 10.99
CA GLY A 79 20.96 31.55 10.28
C GLY A 79 21.09 32.15 8.87
N SER A 80 21.51 33.42 8.76
CA SER A 80 21.55 34.13 7.46
C SER A 80 22.40 35.40 7.47
N CYS A 81 23.04 35.72 6.34
CA CYS A 81 23.86 36.92 6.12
C CYS A 81 23.03 38.16 5.81
N LEU A 82 22.07 37.98 4.91
CA LEU A 82 21.19 39.00 4.37
C LEU A 82 19.80 38.40 4.35
N ALA A 83 18.79 39.15 4.77
CA ALA A 83 17.41 38.70 4.71
C ALA A 83 16.54 39.78 4.09
N LEU A 84 15.51 39.39 3.35
CA LEU A 84 14.46 40.27 2.90
C LEU A 84 13.27 40.10 3.84
N ARG A 85 12.85 41.19 4.50
CA ARG A 85 11.71 41.20 5.41
C ARG A 85 10.52 41.89 4.81
N VAL A 86 9.34 41.38 5.14
CA VAL A 86 8.05 42.05 4.90
C VAL A 86 7.46 42.52 6.22
N LEU A 87 6.84 43.70 6.17
CA LEU A 87 6.00 44.25 7.23
C LEU A 87 4.60 44.50 6.67
N ASN A 88 3.63 43.87 7.30
CA ASN A 88 2.21 44.13 7.10
C ASN A 88 1.75 45.26 8.04
N ARG A 89 0.97 46.21 7.53
CA ARG A 89 0.52 47.41 8.26
C ARG A 89 -0.82 47.26 9.00
N SER A 90 -1.53 46.14 8.86
CA SER A 90 -2.79 45.92 9.57
C SER A 90 -2.55 45.57 11.05
N GLY A 91 -2.47 46.58 11.92
CA GLY A 91 -2.83 46.47 13.34
C GLY A 91 -1.71 46.35 14.40
N CYS A 92 -0.51 45.83 14.08
CA CYS A 92 0.70 45.90 14.92
C CYS A 92 1.89 45.28 14.17
N CYS A 93 3.13 45.57 14.57
CA CYS A 93 4.39 45.31 13.87
C CYS A 93 4.76 43.82 13.65
N HIS A 94 3.95 43.06 12.93
CA HIS A 94 4.30 41.70 12.50
C HIS A 94 5.18 41.77 11.25
N TYR A 95 6.47 41.49 11.43
CA TYR A 95 7.43 41.29 10.35
C TYR A 95 7.95 39.86 10.36
N TRP A 96 8.27 39.35 9.17
CA TRP A 96 8.91 38.05 8.99
C TRP A 96 9.85 38.11 7.79
N ASP A 97 10.81 37.18 7.73
CA ASP A 97 11.70 37.05 6.58
C ASP A 97 10.96 36.30 5.47
N ILE A 98 10.92 36.88 4.27
CA ILE A 98 10.44 36.22 3.06
C ILE A 98 11.60 35.60 2.26
N ALA A 99 12.81 36.17 2.34
CA ALA A 99 14.01 35.58 1.75
C ALA A 99 15.18 35.66 2.73
N ARG A 100 16.08 34.67 2.73
CA ARG A 100 17.28 34.62 3.59
C ARG A 100 18.46 34.06 2.80
N GLN A 101 19.51 34.86 2.68
CA GLN A 101 20.83 34.38 2.28
C GLN A 101 21.41 33.55 3.42
N THR A 102 21.36 32.23 3.30
CA THR A 102 21.85 31.32 4.35
C THR A 102 23.35 31.00 4.19
N GLY A 103 24.01 30.36 5.17
CA GLY A 103 25.42 29.92 5.09
C GLY A 103 26.53 30.95 5.44
N LYS A 104 27.45 30.55 6.34
CA LYS A 104 28.56 31.39 6.87
C LYS A 104 29.80 31.32 5.96
N GLY A 105 30.38 32.47 5.59
CA GLY A 105 31.70 32.55 4.93
C GLY A 105 31.69 32.73 3.40
N PHE A 106 30.52 32.76 2.76
CA PHE A 106 30.39 32.91 1.31
C PHE A 106 30.52 34.37 0.83
N VAL A 107 30.00 35.31 1.62
CA VAL A 107 30.04 36.73 1.22
C VAL A 107 31.42 37.29 1.51
N LYS A 108 32.17 37.54 0.43
CA LYS A 108 33.48 38.19 0.48
C LYS A 108 33.32 39.70 0.48
N ASP A 109 34.19 40.35 1.23
CA ASP A 109 34.25 41.81 1.26
C ASP A 109 34.56 42.36 -0.13
N ASN A 110 33.75 43.32 -0.57
CA ASN A 110 33.86 44.03 -1.83
C ASN A 110 33.67 43.19 -3.11
N GLU A 111 33.10 41.99 -3.03
CA GLU A 111 32.70 41.18 -4.20
C GLU A 111 31.17 41.18 -4.38
N TRP A 112 30.72 41.21 -5.64
CA TRP A 112 29.31 41.03 -5.97
C TRP A 112 28.91 39.56 -5.88
N PHE A 113 27.74 39.30 -5.32
CA PHE A 113 27.12 37.97 -5.29
C PHE A 113 25.63 38.05 -5.61
N ILE A 114 25.03 36.94 -6.02
CA ILE A 114 23.59 36.82 -6.23
C ILE A 114 22.95 36.35 -4.93
N PHE A 115 21.97 37.12 -4.45
CA PHE A 115 21.04 36.75 -3.40
C PHE A 115 19.73 36.32 -4.08
N GLU A 116 19.51 35.00 -4.13
CA GLU A 116 18.29 34.40 -4.65
C GLU A 116 17.63 33.57 -3.54
N ASP A 117 16.33 33.74 -3.33
CA ASP A 117 15.54 32.88 -2.45
C ASP A 117 14.07 32.91 -2.89
N ARG A 118 13.27 31.98 -2.37
CA ARG A 118 11.89 31.75 -2.78
C ARG A 118 10.95 32.04 -1.63
N PHE A 119 9.76 32.55 -1.95
CA PHE A 119 8.75 32.81 -0.93
C PHE A 119 7.32 32.61 -1.43
N THR A 120 6.43 32.27 -0.51
CA THR A 120 4.99 32.17 -0.76
C THR A 120 4.26 33.07 0.21
N LEU A 121 3.21 33.74 -0.27
CA LEU A 121 2.30 34.52 0.57
C LEU A 121 0.92 33.88 0.56
N SER A 122 0.34 33.64 1.73
CA SER A 122 -1.03 33.12 1.85
C SER A 122 -2.07 34.14 1.45
N ALA A 123 -3.28 33.68 1.13
CA ALA A 123 -4.42 34.57 0.84
C ALA A 123 -4.67 35.58 1.97
N THR A 124 -4.56 35.15 3.23
CA THR A 124 -4.70 36.02 4.41
C THR A 124 -3.59 37.05 4.52
N GLN A 125 -2.36 36.69 4.13
CA GLN A 125 -1.25 37.64 4.09
C GLN A 125 -1.49 38.69 3.02
N ILE A 126 -1.90 38.30 1.80
CA ILE A 126 -2.16 39.20 0.67
C ILE A 126 -3.34 40.15 0.94
N ALA A 127 -4.45 39.63 1.51
CA ALA A 127 -5.68 40.38 1.78
C ALA A 127 -5.51 41.60 2.72
N SER A 128 -4.36 41.71 3.40
CA SER A 128 -4.06 42.78 4.35
C SER A 128 -3.55 44.10 3.73
N GLY A 129 -3.35 44.14 2.40
CA GLY A 129 -2.94 45.33 1.65
C GLY A 129 -1.43 45.41 1.37
N SER A 130 -0.95 46.57 0.92
CA SER A 130 0.45 46.72 0.46
C SER A 130 1.50 46.44 1.56
N PHE A 131 2.55 45.72 1.19
CA PHE A 131 3.64 45.34 2.09
C PHE A 131 4.80 46.33 2.01
N LYS A 132 5.50 46.53 3.13
CA LYS A 132 6.82 47.17 3.10
C LYS A 132 7.90 46.12 3.18
N THR A 133 8.85 46.17 2.24
CA THR A 133 9.91 45.20 2.11
C THR A 133 11.27 45.87 2.24
N TRP A 134 12.18 45.27 2.99
CA TRP A 134 13.52 45.82 3.17
C TRP A 134 14.55 44.74 3.49
N PHE A 135 15.81 45.06 3.22
CA PHE A 135 16.94 44.20 3.55
C PHE A 135 17.33 44.31 5.03
N TRP A 136 17.70 43.19 5.63
CA TRP A 136 18.04 43.03 7.04
C TRP A 136 19.31 42.17 7.19
N ASN A 137 19.86 42.15 8.41
CA ASN A 137 20.86 41.21 8.92
C ASN A 137 22.33 41.50 8.59
N VAL A 138 22.63 42.42 7.68
CA VAL A 138 24.01 42.86 7.45
C VAL A 138 24.46 43.72 8.62
N GLU A 139 25.63 43.43 9.20
CA GLU A 139 26.18 44.14 10.35
C GLU A 139 26.21 45.68 10.17
N ALA A 140 26.05 46.39 11.29
CA ALA A 140 26.23 47.83 11.33
C ALA A 140 27.68 48.23 10.97
N GLY A 141 27.85 49.32 10.24
CA GLY A 141 29.14 49.82 9.76
C GLY A 141 29.62 49.21 8.44
N THR A 142 28.80 48.40 7.77
CA THR A 142 29.07 47.85 6.44
C THR A 142 28.17 48.53 5.42
N ALA A 143 28.75 49.08 4.36
CA ALA A 143 27.99 49.58 3.21
C ALA A 143 27.44 48.40 2.39
N VAL A 144 26.24 48.56 1.86
CA VAL A 144 25.58 47.53 1.05
C VAL A 144 25.16 48.14 -0.27
N ASP A 145 25.67 47.56 -1.35
CA ASP A 145 25.27 47.91 -2.70
C ASP A 145 24.29 46.86 -3.21
N TYR A 146 23.22 47.31 -3.86
CA TYR A 146 22.16 46.50 -4.42
C TYR A 146 21.97 46.83 -5.88
N ASP A 147 21.80 45.80 -6.69
CA ASP A 147 21.55 45.90 -8.11
C ASP A 147 20.61 44.75 -8.54
N TYR A 148 19.96 44.88 -9.69
CA TYR A 148 19.11 43.84 -10.27
C TYR A 148 18.11 43.21 -9.28
N ILE A 149 17.34 44.03 -8.56
CA ILE A 149 16.32 43.55 -7.60
C ILE A 149 15.06 43.17 -8.39
N LYS A 150 14.72 41.88 -8.42
CA LYS A 150 13.55 41.33 -9.12
C LYS A 150 12.74 40.42 -8.19
N ILE A 151 11.43 40.48 -8.32
CA ILE A 151 10.49 39.48 -7.80
C ILE A 151 9.68 39.02 -9.01
N GLU A 152 9.71 37.74 -9.29
CA GLU A 152 9.07 37.16 -10.47
C GLU A 152 8.41 35.82 -10.15
N LEU A 153 7.49 35.43 -11.03
CA LEU A 153 7.01 34.05 -11.08
C LEU A 153 8.05 33.21 -11.81
N PRO A 154 8.11 31.88 -11.58
CA PRO A 154 8.81 30.98 -12.48
C PRO A 154 8.33 31.17 -13.92
N GLU A 155 9.23 31.00 -14.90
CA GLU A 155 8.86 31.04 -16.31
C GLU A 155 7.94 29.85 -16.66
N ASP A 156 7.09 30.01 -17.66
CA ASP A 156 6.13 28.96 -18.06
C ASP A 156 6.83 27.63 -18.39
N GLU A 157 8.05 27.67 -18.96
CA GLU A 157 8.86 26.48 -19.28
C GLU A 157 9.31 25.68 -18.06
N ASP A 158 9.40 26.33 -16.90
CA ASP A 158 9.80 25.64 -15.68
C ASP A 158 8.58 24.97 -15.00
N ILE A 159 7.35 25.42 -15.31
CA ILE A 159 6.12 25.00 -14.64
C ILE A 159 5.65 23.66 -15.23
N PRO A 160 5.41 22.64 -14.38
CA PRO A 160 4.91 21.35 -14.85
C PRO A 160 3.50 21.46 -15.46
N GLU A 161 3.31 20.84 -16.63
CA GLU A 161 1.98 20.60 -17.19
C GLU A 161 1.21 19.63 -16.28
N ASP A 162 0.03 20.03 -15.82
CA ASP A 162 -0.80 19.29 -14.87
C ASP A 162 -1.72 18.28 -15.60
N ASP A 163 -1.16 17.47 -16.49
CA ASP A 163 -1.84 16.42 -17.27
C ASP A 163 -1.04 15.09 -17.31
N GLU A 164 -1.59 14.06 -17.96
CA GLU A 164 -0.96 12.73 -18.04
C GLU A 164 0.38 12.73 -18.79
N GLU A 165 0.53 13.58 -19.80
CA GLU A 165 1.76 13.68 -20.61
C GLU A 165 2.87 14.35 -19.81
N GLY A 166 2.53 15.41 -19.07
CA GLY A 166 3.39 16.00 -18.06
C GLY A 166 3.87 14.94 -17.07
N CYS A 167 2.97 14.13 -16.52
CA CYS A 167 3.32 13.13 -15.50
C CYS A 167 4.29 12.01 -15.97
N LEU A 168 4.68 11.96 -17.26
CA LEU A 168 5.71 11.04 -17.75
C LEU A 168 7.10 11.31 -17.17
N ASN A 169 7.38 12.55 -16.77
CA ASN A 169 8.64 12.93 -16.09
C ASN A 169 8.37 13.68 -14.80
N LEU A 170 8.60 13.02 -13.66
CA LEU A 170 8.40 13.60 -12.33
C LEU A 170 9.36 14.76 -12.04
N ILE A 171 10.47 14.90 -12.76
CA ILE A 171 11.32 16.09 -12.66
C ILE A 171 11.02 16.96 -13.87
N HIS A 172 10.07 17.86 -13.67
CA HIS A 172 9.71 18.91 -14.63
C HIS A 172 10.55 20.18 -14.42
N GLY A 173 10.68 20.95 -15.51
CA GLY A 173 11.37 22.24 -15.54
C GLY A 173 12.87 22.09 -15.69
N ASN A 174 13.62 22.91 -14.96
CA ASN A 174 15.07 23.07 -15.10
C ASN A 174 15.89 21.86 -14.57
N GLY A 175 15.79 20.69 -15.19
CA GLY A 175 16.55 19.48 -14.81
C GLY A 175 18.04 19.55 -15.19
N ASP A 176 18.37 20.27 -16.26
CA ASP A 176 19.69 20.44 -16.86
C ASP A 176 20.36 21.78 -16.51
N ALA A 177 19.72 22.60 -15.67
CA ALA A 177 20.20 23.95 -15.32
C ALA A 177 20.22 24.97 -16.48
N GLU A 178 19.62 24.66 -17.64
CA GLU A 178 19.62 25.48 -18.86
C GLU A 178 18.46 26.49 -18.97
N SER A 179 17.58 26.56 -17.96
CA SER A 179 16.42 27.50 -17.96
C SER A 179 16.83 28.93 -18.30
N SER A 180 16.04 29.58 -19.15
CA SER A 180 16.30 30.94 -19.63
C SER A 180 16.21 31.98 -18.51
N SER A 181 15.50 31.66 -17.42
CA SER A 181 15.42 32.48 -16.20
C SER A 181 16.75 32.53 -15.42
N GLY A 182 17.64 31.55 -15.65
CA GLY A 182 18.83 31.31 -14.84
C GLY A 182 18.49 31.08 -13.37
N SER A 183 17.30 30.54 -13.06
CA SER A 183 16.90 30.14 -11.71
C SER A 183 17.02 28.64 -11.55
N ALA A 184 17.43 28.19 -10.36
CA ALA A 184 17.45 26.77 -10.02
C ALA A 184 16.06 26.19 -9.72
N TRP A 185 14.96 26.87 -10.06
CA TRP A 185 13.61 26.37 -9.76
C TRP A 185 13.31 25.14 -10.63
N PRO A 186 12.60 24.12 -10.13
CA PRO A 186 12.06 23.93 -8.77
C PRO A 186 13.04 23.31 -7.75
N TRP A 187 14.30 23.10 -8.13
CA TRP A 187 15.34 22.59 -7.23
C TRP A 187 15.67 23.54 -6.10
N LYS A 188 15.97 22.96 -4.94
CA LYS A 188 16.25 23.68 -3.71
C LYS A 188 17.48 23.10 -3.05
N SER A 189 18.23 23.98 -2.39
CA SER A 189 19.29 23.54 -1.50
C SER A 189 18.68 22.94 -0.23
N SER A 190 19.19 21.81 0.24
CA SER A 190 18.73 21.23 1.51
C SER A 190 19.30 22.03 2.67
N TRP A 191 18.43 22.48 3.57
CA TRP A 191 18.77 23.18 4.82
C TRP A 191 19.48 24.53 4.64
N GLY A 192 19.26 25.44 5.59
CA GLY A 192 19.78 26.81 5.55
C GLY A 192 21.29 26.96 5.85
N ASN A 193 22.14 26.04 5.40
CA ASN A 193 23.60 26.20 5.42
C ASN A 193 24.26 25.75 4.10
N ASN A 194 23.46 25.37 3.10
CA ASN A 194 23.93 24.90 1.80
C ASN A 194 23.49 25.89 0.72
N PHE A 195 24.29 26.07 -0.32
CA PHE A 195 23.98 26.98 -1.45
C PHE A 195 23.80 26.20 -2.73
N LEU A 196 22.90 26.65 -3.59
CA LEU A 196 22.71 26.12 -4.93
C LEU A 196 22.93 27.24 -5.93
N HIS A 197 23.87 27.04 -6.85
CA HIS A 197 24.23 27.97 -7.91
C HIS A 197 24.01 27.31 -9.26
N ILE A 198 23.70 28.12 -10.26
CA ILE A 198 23.90 27.74 -11.66
C ILE A 198 25.22 28.34 -12.10
N LEU A 199 26.14 27.49 -12.53
CA LEU A 199 27.43 27.88 -13.09
C LEU A 199 27.50 27.44 -14.55
N GLU A 200 28.33 28.12 -15.32
CA GLU A 200 28.61 27.77 -16.72
C GLU A 200 29.99 27.08 -16.83
N GLU A 201 30.08 26.08 -17.70
CA GLU A 201 31.33 25.59 -18.26
C GLU A 201 31.20 25.47 -19.78
N ILE A 202 32.32 25.62 -20.50
CA ILE A 202 32.35 25.39 -21.95
C ILE A 202 32.72 23.92 -22.14
N ASP A 203 31.86 23.16 -22.80
CA ASP A 203 32.16 21.79 -23.18
C ASP A 203 33.40 21.79 -24.11
N PRO A 204 34.52 21.15 -23.70
CA PRO A 204 35.76 21.21 -24.45
C PRO A 204 35.69 20.55 -25.84
N MET A 205 34.70 19.68 -26.08
CA MET A 205 34.53 18.91 -27.32
C MET A 205 33.52 19.55 -28.27
N SER A 206 32.39 20.06 -27.78
CA SER A 206 31.35 20.67 -28.62
C SER A 206 31.48 22.20 -28.73
N GLY A 207 32.17 22.84 -27.78
CA GLY A 207 32.25 24.30 -27.67
C GLY A 207 30.94 24.96 -27.23
N THR A 208 29.94 24.17 -26.82
CA THR A 208 28.68 24.67 -26.28
C THR A 208 28.85 25.12 -24.83
N VAL A 209 28.10 26.15 -24.44
CA VAL A 209 27.98 26.52 -23.02
C VAL A 209 27.05 25.51 -22.36
N ASN A 210 27.49 24.93 -21.26
CA ASN A 210 26.75 23.99 -20.41
C ASN A 210 26.58 24.64 -19.05
N HIS A 211 25.35 24.89 -18.64
CA HIS A 211 25.00 25.29 -17.29
C HIS A 211 24.88 24.05 -16.41
N PHE A 212 25.21 24.18 -15.13
CA PHE A 212 25.05 23.08 -14.18
C PHE A 212 24.83 23.61 -12.77
N TYR A 213 24.23 22.77 -11.94
CA TYR A 213 24.02 23.08 -10.55
C TYR A 213 25.28 22.84 -9.72
N ARG A 214 25.86 23.86 -9.11
CA ARG A 214 26.85 23.70 -8.04
C ARG A 214 26.21 23.85 -6.69
N GLN A 215 26.39 22.83 -5.86
CA GLN A 215 26.01 22.87 -4.47
C GLN A 215 27.20 22.98 -3.53
N GLU A 216 27.26 24.09 -2.79
CA GLU A 216 28.21 24.30 -1.70
C GLU A 216 27.61 23.84 -0.37
N ARG A 217 28.28 22.94 0.36
CA ARG A 217 27.69 22.25 1.53
C ARG A 217 28.63 21.97 2.71
N PRO A 218 29.55 22.86 3.10
CA PRO A 218 30.71 22.56 3.95
C PRO A 218 30.39 21.90 5.31
N HIS A 219 29.15 22.00 5.80
CA HIS A 219 28.76 21.53 7.13
C HIS A 219 27.69 20.43 7.14
N GLN A 220 27.09 20.04 6.01
CA GLN A 220 26.03 19.02 5.99
C GLN A 220 26.16 18.02 4.82
N TYR A 221 25.67 16.80 5.07
CA TYR A 221 25.70 15.72 4.07
C TYR A 221 24.52 15.77 3.09
N TRP A 222 23.46 16.50 3.40
CA TRP A 222 22.31 16.66 2.52
C TRP A 222 22.65 17.52 1.30
N GLY A 223 22.19 17.08 0.14
CA GLY A 223 22.45 17.70 -1.15
C GLY A 223 21.28 18.57 -1.63
N MET A 224 20.99 18.61 -2.92
CA MET A 224 19.83 19.31 -3.46
C MET A 224 18.56 18.45 -3.29
N TRP A 225 17.40 19.09 -3.34
CA TRP A 225 16.12 18.41 -3.30
C TRP A 225 15.11 19.06 -4.26
N TYR A 226 14.23 18.22 -4.79
CA TYR A 226 13.10 18.57 -5.63
C TYR A 226 11.82 18.34 -4.84
N LYS A 227 10.86 19.26 -4.91
CA LYS A 227 9.56 19.10 -4.25
C LYS A 227 8.45 19.69 -5.09
N GLN A 228 7.43 18.88 -5.33
CA GLN A 228 6.18 19.35 -5.90
C GLN A 228 4.99 19.06 -4.99
N ASN A 229 4.06 20.00 -4.96
CA ASN A 229 2.83 19.97 -4.17
C ASN A 229 1.67 20.44 -5.05
N GLY A 230 0.50 19.82 -4.92
CA GLY A 230 -0.77 20.42 -5.34
C GLY A 230 -1.16 20.23 -6.81
N PHE A 231 -0.70 19.17 -7.46
CA PHE A 231 -1.23 18.78 -8.78
C PHE A 231 -2.69 18.33 -8.70
N ARG A 232 -3.48 18.64 -9.73
CA ARG A 232 -4.80 18.01 -9.92
C ARG A 232 -4.64 16.59 -10.46
N THR A 233 -3.60 16.35 -11.26
CA THR A 233 -3.27 15.05 -11.83
C THR A 233 -2.27 14.31 -10.92
N PRO A 234 -2.62 13.12 -10.37
CA PRO A 234 -1.71 12.38 -9.51
C PRO A 234 -0.60 11.67 -10.32
N CYS A 235 0.55 12.32 -10.47
CA CYS A 235 1.65 11.80 -11.30
C CYS A 235 2.36 10.54 -10.77
N VAL A 236 2.30 10.30 -9.45
CA VAL A 236 2.87 9.07 -8.85
C VAL A 236 1.82 7.97 -8.93
N GLN A 237 2.16 6.87 -9.57
CA GLN A 237 1.30 5.68 -9.71
C GLN A 237 1.82 4.53 -8.85
N ASP A 238 0.89 3.85 -8.18
CA ASP A 238 1.23 2.72 -7.32
C ASP A 238 1.89 1.57 -8.08
N GLU A 239 2.97 1.05 -7.51
CA GLU A 239 3.70 -0.11 -8.02
C GLU A 239 4.25 0.07 -9.46
N VAL A 240 4.39 1.32 -9.92
CA VAL A 240 5.01 1.67 -11.21
C VAL A 240 6.51 1.91 -11.06
N LYS A 241 7.28 1.49 -12.05
CA LYS A 241 8.73 1.68 -12.12
C LYS A 241 9.07 3.06 -12.71
N TYR A 242 9.98 3.78 -12.06
CA TYR A 242 10.51 5.07 -12.49
C TYR A 242 12.04 5.02 -12.56
N THR A 243 12.64 5.67 -13.55
CA THR A 243 14.07 5.80 -13.76
C THR A 243 14.51 7.22 -13.46
N PHE A 244 15.37 7.36 -12.46
CA PHE A 244 16.10 8.59 -12.16
C PHE A 244 17.44 8.57 -12.88
N LYS A 245 17.73 9.62 -13.67
CA LYS A 245 19.02 9.85 -14.31
C LYS A 245 19.56 11.20 -13.91
N LEU A 246 20.88 11.29 -13.79
CA LEU A 246 21.63 12.53 -13.68
C LEU A 246 23.10 12.26 -13.98
N ARG A 247 23.85 13.31 -14.23
CA ARG A 247 25.31 13.32 -14.07
C ARG A 247 25.68 14.15 -12.85
N TRP A 248 26.75 13.76 -12.17
CA TRP A 248 27.21 14.49 -11.00
C TRP A 248 28.74 14.48 -10.89
N ARG A 249 29.29 15.52 -10.27
CA ARG A 249 30.72 15.66 -9.99
C ARG A 249 30.94 15.99 -8.52
N TYR A 250 31.95 15.39 -7.91
CA TYR A 250 32.34 15.66 -6.53
C TYR A 250 33.68 16.40 -6.49
N ASN A 251 33.66 17.63 -5.97
CA ASN A 251 34.79 18.56 -6.05
C ASN A 251 35.82 18.28 -4.93
N SER A 252 36.41 17.09 -4.95
CA SER A 252 37.44 16.64 -4.02
C SER A 252 38.38 15.64 -4.70
N ASP A 253 39.67 15.67 -4.34
CA ASP A 253 40.63 14.67 -4.82
C ASP A 253 40.36 13.27 -4.24
N LYS A 254 39.62 13.22 -3.12
CA LYS A 254 39.19 11.98 -2.47
C LYS A 254 37.83 11.55 -3.01
N ALA A 255 37.72 10.27 -3.38
CA ALA A 255 36.49 9.70 -3.91
C ALA A 255 35.31 9.81 -2.92
N SER A 256 34.14 10.15 -3.46
CA SER A 256 32.92 10.44 -2.71
C SER A 256 32.24 9.26 -2.02
N GLY A 257 32.63 8.01 -2.30
CA GLY A 257 31.91 6.82 -1.84
C GLY A 257 30.52 6.60 -2.47
N GLY A 258 30.06 7.51 -3.34
CA GLY A 258 28.81 7.43 -4.10
C GLY A 258 27.70 8.39 -3.63
N LEU A 259 26.79 8.76 -4.54
CA LEU A 259 25.63 9.62 -4.26
C LEU A 259 24.40 8.78 -3.88
N PHE A 260 23.64 9.22 -2.88
CA PHE A 260 22.43 8.55 -2.41
C PHE A 260 21.18 9.35 -2.76
N LEU A 261 20.07 8.63 -2.96
CA LEU A 261 18.79 9.17 -3.36
C LEU A 261 17.69 8.71 -2.41
N ARG A 262 16.78 9.62 -2.09
CA ARG A 262 15.59 9.34 -1.27
C ARG A 262 14.36 9.94 -1.93
N PHE A 263 13.32 9.12 -2.07
CA PHE A 263 12.03 9.52 -2.59
C PHE A 263 11.03 9.68 -1.44
N GLY A 264 10.16 10.67 -1.52
CA GLY A 264 9.05 10.85 -0.59
C GLY A 264 7.77 11.23 -1.32
N TYR A 265 6.64 10.87 -0.73
CA TYR A 265 5.30 11.15 -1.25
C TYR A 265 4.36 11.54 -0.10
N ILE A 266 3.33 12.31 -0.41
CA ILE A 266 2.26 12.65 0.53
C ILE A 266 1.29 11.47 0.59
N LYS A 267 1.03 10.95 1.78
CA LYS A 267 0.05 9.87 1.96
C LYS A 267 -1.38 10.38 1.75
N PRO A 268 -2.33 9.51 1.38
CA PRO A 268 -3.74 9.88 1.27
C PRO A 268 -4.32 10.50 2.56
N GLU A 269 -3.94 9.97 3.73
CA GLU A 269 -4.34 10.51 5.04
C GLU A 269 -3.58 11.78 5.47
N GLY A 270 -2.69 12.30 4.62
CA GLY A 270 -1.83 13.43 4.89
C GLY A 270 -0.49 13.05 5.53
N GLY A 271 0.46 13.99 5.46
CA GLY A 271 1.83 13.79 5.94
C GLY A 271 2.74 13.07 4.94
N TRP A 272 4.06 13.18 5.15
CA TRP A 272 5.07 12.65 4.23
C TRP A 272 5.51 11.24 4.61
N ALA A 273 5.48 10.32 3.65
CA ALA A 273 6.21 9.06 3.69
C ALA A 273 7.52 9.20 2.93
N TYR A 274 8.56 8.49 3.36
CA TYR A 274 9.87 8.52 2.73
C TYR A 274 10.44 7.12 2.56
N LYS A 275 11.02 6.84 1.40
CA LYS A 275 11.72 5.59 1.08
C LYS A 275 13.11 5.92 0.53
N VAL A 276 14.15 5.38 1.16
CA VAL A 276 15.49 5.37 0.55
C VAL A 276 15.43 4.38 -0.60
N LEU A 277 15.95 4.76 -1.77
CA LEU A 277 15.96 3.84 -2.91
C LEU A 277 16.88 2.67 -2.59
N GLN A 278 16.33 1.44 -2.57
CA GLN A 278 17.11 0.24 -2.28
C GLN A 278 18.12 -0.01 -3.41
N GLY A 279 19.40 -0.23 -3.04
CA GLY A 279 20.48 -0.51 -3.99
C GLY A 279 21.84 0.05 -3.53
N SER A 280 22.88 -0.18 -4.34
CA SER A 280 24.17 0.51 -4.20
C SER A 280 24.00 2.02 -4.46
N PRO A 281 24.84 2.91 -3.90
CA PRO A 281 24.82 4.33 -4.26
C PRO A 281 25.16 4.53 -5.75
N CYS A 282 24.97 5.73 -6.29
CA CYS A 282 25.55 6.10 -7.58
C CYS A 282 27.06 5.86 -7.61
N PRO A 283 27.67 5.65 -8.79
CA PRO A 283 29.11 5.48 -8.87
C PRO A 283 29.86 6.67 -8.22
N PRO A 284 30.96 6.42 -7.50
CA PRO A 284 31.75 7.49 -6.88
C PRO A 284 32.28 8.50 -7.90
N SER A 285 32.45 9.75 -7.47
CA SER A 285 33.09 10.83 -8.23
C SER A 285 34.22 11.48 -7.40
N SER A 286 35.13 12.17 -8.06
CA SER A 286 36.25 12.96 -7.54
C SER A 286 36.73 13.92 -8.63
N ASN A 287 37.62 14.86 -8.30
CA ASN A 287 38.27 15.75 -9.28
C ASN A 287 38.94 14.98 -10.44
N SER A 288 39.50 13.81 -10.15
CA SER A 288 40.14 12.94 -11.13
C SER A 288 39.17 12.13 -12.00
N LEU A 289 37.94 11.90 -11.53
CA LEU A 289 36.90 11.19 -12.28
C LEU A 289 36.00 12.15 -13.07
N GLY A 290 35.86 13.40 -12.62
CA GLY A 290 35.04 14.41 -13.27
C GLY A 290 33.54 14.10 -13.16
N TRP A 291 32.80 14.39 -14.23
CA TRP A 291 31.38 14.07 -14.37
C TRP A 291 31.18 12.55 -14.44
N VAL A 292 30.22 12.07 -13.65
CA VAL A 292 29.87 10.66 -13.56
C VAL A 292 28.37 10.51 -13.73
N ASP A 293 27.96 9.68 -14.68
CA ASP A 293 26.56 9.35 -14.89
C ASP A 293 26.04 8.44 -13.78
N CYS A 294 24.81 8.68 -13.37
CA CYS A 294 24.09 7.79 -12.48
C CYS A 294 22.66 7.58 -12.97
N GLU A 295 22.32 6.31 -13.09
CA GLU A 295 20.97 5.84 -13.35
C GLU A 295 20.50 4.97 -12.19
N LYS A 296 19.31 5.25 -11.68
CA LYS A 296 18.67 4.49 -10.60
C LYS A 296 17.21 4.25 -10.94
N THR A 297 16.78 3.01 -10.82
CA THR A 297 15.36 2.68 -10.95
C THR A 297 14.73 2.51 -9.58
N MET A 298 13.48 2.92 -9.42
CA MET A 298 12.67 2.64 -8.25
C MET A 298 11.28 2.16 -8.65
N THR A 299 10.67 1.32 -7.82
CA THR A 299 9.23 1.10 -7.88
C THR A 299 8.56 1.98 -6.83
N ALA A 300 7.58 2.78 -7.26
CA ALA A 300 6.72 3.58 -6.39
C ALA A 300 6.05 2.67 -5.33
N PRO A 301 6.12 3.03 -4.03
CA PRO A 301 5.55 2.21 -2.97
C PRO A 301 4.03 2.08 -3.08
N VAL A 302 3.46 0.96 -2.63
CA VAL A 302 2.00 0.83 -2.47
C VAL A 302 1.47 1.95 -1.56
N GLY A 303 0.37 2.59 -1.95
CA GLY A 303 -0.23 3.74 -1.26
C GLY A 303 0.39 5.09 -1.61
N SER A 304 1.28 5.15 -2.60
CA SER A 304 1.77 6.41 -3.19
C SER A 304 0.96 6.88 -4.40
N GLY A 305 0.12 6.01 -4.96
CA GLY A 305 -0.86 6.29 -5.99
C GLY A 305 -1.89 7.31 -5.50
N GLY A 306 -2.20 8.31 -6.33
CA GLY A 306 -3.10 9.39 -5.93
C GLY A 306 -2.46 10.44 -5.02
N SER A 307 -1.13 10.37 -4.79
CA SER A 307 -0.43 11.35 -3.97
C SER A 307 -0.51 12.75 -4.57
N THR A 308 -0.86 13.74 -3.74
CA THR A 308 -0.94 15.16 -4.14
C THR A 308 0.42 15.86 -4.17
N GLY A 309 1.51 15.15 -3.92
CA GLY A 309 2.85 15.71 -3.97
C GLY A 309 3.96 14.71 -3.70
N TYR A 310 5.13 14.96 -4.27
CA TYR A 310 6.30 14.10 -4.12
C TYR A 310 7.58 14.94 -3.97
N GLN A 311 8.65 14.29 -3.52
CA GLN A 311 9.95 14.91 -3.34
C GLN A 311 11.09 13.92 -3.61
N VAL A 312 12.20 14.46 -4.12
CA VAL A 312 13.44 13.72 -4.34
C VAL A 312 14.56 14.44 -3.60
N TRP A 313 15.37 13.69 -2.84
CA TRP A 313 16.53 14.22 -2.12
C TRP A 313 17.80 13.53 -2.58
N LEU A 314 18.82 14.31 -2.89
CA LEU A 314 20.18 13.86 -3.18
C LEU A 314 21.05 14.12 -1.96
N TYR A 315 21.93 13.20 -1.58
CA TYR A 315 22.84 13.40 -0.45
C TYR A 315 24.09 12.51 -0.51
N ASN A 316 25.15 12.95 0.18
CA ASN A 316 26.42 12.23 0.27
C ASN A 316 27.07 12.44 1.64
N HIS A 317 27.40 11.35 2.32
CA HIS A 317 27.92 11.35 3.69
C HIS A 317 29.44 11.52 3.83
N HIS A 318 30.17 11.62 2.73
CA HIS A 318 31.63 11.60 2.76
C HIS A 318 32.22 12.99 2.93
N LYS A 319 33.32 13.05 3.68
CA LYS A 319 34.07 14.28 3.97
C LYS A 319 35.43 14.23 3.30
N ASP A 320 35.97 15.41 2.98
CA ASP A 320 37.37 15.55 2.59
C ASP A 320 38.33 15.30 3.77
N ASP A 321 39.62 15.44 3.51
CA ASP A 321 40.67 15.23 4.52
C ASP A 321 40.70 16.34 5.59
N ASN A 322 40.00 17.45 5.37
CA ASN A 322 39.81 18.53 6.35
C ASN A 322 38.53 18.32 7.20
N GLY A 323 37.78 17.24 6.97
CA GLY A 323 36.56 16.93 7.70
C GLY A 323 35.35 17.79 7.30
N LEU A 324 35.44 18.49 6.18
CA LEU A 324 34.37 19.26 5.56
C LEU A 324 33.67 18.43 4.48
N TYR A 325 32.46 18.84 4.12
CA TYR A 325 31.73 18.25 3.01
C TYR A 325 32.01 19.06 1.73
N PRO A 326 32.70 18.49 0.73
CA PRO A 326 32.99 19.13 -0.55
C PRO A 326 31.74 19.49 -1.33
N SER A 327 31.86 20.46 -2.22
CA SER A 327 30.77 20.80 -3.14
C SER A 327 30.48 19.65 -4.11
N MET A 328 29.24 19.61 -4.55
CA MET A 328 28.75 18.65 -5.53
C MET A 328 28.16 19.42 -6.70
N ASP A 329 28.48 18.99 -7.90
CA ASP A 329 27.85 19.50 -9.11
C ASP A 329 26.85 18.48 -9.66
N PHE A 330 25.74 18.95 -10.18
CA PHE A 330 24.66 18.12 -10.73
C PHE A 330 24.18 18.72 -12.04
N ASP A 331 23.83 17.85 -12.98
CA ASP A 331 23.38 18.22 -14.31
C ASP A 331 22.57 17.05 -14.92
N ASP A 332 21.84 17.30 -16.00
CA ASP A 332 21.00 16.35 -16.74
C ASP A 332 20.01 15.55 -15.86
N LEU A 333 19.41 16.18 -14.84
CA LEU A 333 18.51 15.49 -13.91
C LEU A 333 17.16 15.20 -14.57
N SER A 334 16.77 13.93 -14.58
CA SER A 334 15.44 13.48 -15.00
C SER A 334 14.91 12.37 -14.11
N PHE A 335 13.59 12.28 -13.99
CA PHE A 335 12.95 11.23 -13.23
C PHE A 335 11.69 10.75 -13.94
N SER A 336 11.91 10.04 -15.03
CA SER A 336 10.86 9.57 -15.90
C SER A 336 10.29 8.25 -15.41
N ARG A 337 9.04 7.98 -15.79
CA ARG A 337 8.51 6.63 -15.76
C ARG A 337 9.44 5.73 -16.59
N SER A 338 9.91 4.61 -16.03
CA SER A 338 10.86 3.73 -16.72
C SER A 338 10.21 3.14 -17.97
N GLU A 339 10.84 3.33 -19.13
CA GLU A 339 10.51 2.57 -20.33
C GLU A 339 11.32 1.26 -20.37
N ASP A 340 10.61 0.12 -20.43
CA ASP A 340 11.04 -1.17 -20.99
C ASP A 340 9.94 -2.23 -20.75
N PRO A 341 9.47 -3.01 -21.74
CA PRO A 341 9.14 -2.66 -23.13
C PRO A 341 8.06 -1.54 -23.15
N PRO A 342 7.53 -1.09 -24.32
CA PRO A 342 6.26 -0.35 -24.29
C PRO A 342 5.29 -1.12 -23.40
N VAL A 343 4.55 -0.42 -22.52
CA VAL A 343 3.33 -0.99 -21.95
C VAL A 343 2.62 -1.61 -23.14
N MET A 344 2.55 -2.94 -23.18
CA MET A 344 1.97 -3.63 -24.31
C MET A 344 0.50 -3.30 -24.23
N THR A 345 0.12 -2.24 -24.94
CA THR A 345 -1.27 -1.84 -25.01
C THR A 345 -1.98 -2.83 -25.90
N GLN A 346 -3.14 -3.26 -25.45
CA GLN A 346 -4.01 -4.12 -26.21
C GLN A 346 -5.30 -3.39 -26.48
N ASP A 347 -5.65 -3.33 -27.75
CA ASP A 347 -6.89 -2.79 -28.26
C ASP A 347 -7.82 -3.89 -28.76
N VAL A 348 -7.38 -5.15 -28.80
CA VAL A 348 -8.19 -6.32 -29.14
C VAL A 348 -8.31 -7.24 -27.93
N LEU A 349 -9.55 -7.54 -27.54
CA LEU A 349 -9.88 -8.49 -26.48
C LEU A 349 -10.48 -9.76 -27.08
N HIS A 350 -10.00 -10.92 -26.63
CA HIS A 350 -10.61 -12.21 -26.92
C HIS A 350 -11.69 -12.53 -25.87
N VAL A 351 -12.93 -12.68 -26.32
CA VAL A 351 -14.10 -13.01 -25.49
C VAL A 351 -14.86 -14.22 -26.07
N GLY A 352 -15.90 -14.68 -25.37
CA GLY A 352 -16.79 -15.69 -25.94
C GLY A 352 -17.57 -15.15 -27.15
N THR A 353 -17.82 -15.98 -28.16
CA THR A 353 -18.61 -15.61 -29.36
C THR A 353 -20.00 -15.09 -29.01
N ALA A 354 -20.63 -15.62 -27.96
CA ALA A 354 -21.89 -15.10 -27.43
C ALA A 354 -21.78 -13.65 -26.92
N ALA A 355 -20.71 -13.33 -26.19
CA ALA A 355 -20.47 -11.97 -25.70
C ALA A 355 -20.21 -11.01 -26.87
N ALA A 356 -19.33 -11.39 -27.81
CA ALA A 356 -19.03 -10.60 -29.00
C ALA A 356 -20.28 -10.37 -29.89
N SER A 357 -21.25 -11.29 -29.89
CA SER A 357 -22.51 -11.13 -30.63
C SER A 357 -23.52 -10.20 -29.96
N CYS A 358 -23.38 -9.94 -28.65
CA CYS A 358 -24.32 -9.12 -27.88
C CYS A 358 -23.89 -7.66 -27.75
N TRP A 359 -22.60 -7.35 -27.86
CA TRP A 359 -22.07 -6.00 -27.68
C TRP A 359 -21.84 -5.29 -29.01
N SER A 360 -22.04 -3.97 -29.03
CA SER A 360 -21.94 -3.13 -30.24
C SER A 360 -20.94 -2.00 -30.05
N GLY A 361 -20.54 -1.36 -31.15
CA GLY A 361 -19.78 -0.11 -31.08
C GLY A 361 -20.47 0.92 -30.18
N GLY A 362 -19.69 1.59 -29.33
CA GLY A 362 -20.14 2.55 -28.33
C GLY A 362 -20.41 1.96 -26.94
N SER A 363 -20.57 0.64 -26.80
CA SER A 363 -20.83 0.01 -25.49
C SER A 363 -19.68 0.23 -24.50
N GLU A 364 -20.01 0.55 -23.26
CA GLU A 364 -19.07 0.65 -22.14
C GLU A 364 -18.93 -0.71 -21.44
N LEU A 365 -17.68 -1.15 -21.30
CA LEU A 365 -17.31 -2.40 -20.64
C LEU A 365 -16.42 -2.11 -19.43
N LEU A 366 -16.64 -2.88 -18.37
CA LEU A 366 -15.68 -3.09 -17.29
C LEU A 366 -14.75 -4.25 -17.65
N LEU A 367 -13.45 -4.04 -17.51
CA LEU A 367 -12.42 -5.07 -17.42
C LEU A 367 -11.94 -5.11 -15.96
N THR A 368 -12.12 -6.24 -15.27
CA THR A 368 -11.60 -6.38 -13.91
C THR A 368 -10.07 -6.37 -13.88
N SER A 369 -9.49 -6.13 -12.69
CA SER A 369 -8.04 -6.08 -12.56
C SER A 369 -7.38 -7.44 -12.85
N ALA A 370 -6.34 -7.42 -13.67
CA ALA A 370 -5.48 -8.59 -13.91
C ALA A 370 -4.37 -8.75 -12.85
N THR A 371 -4.26 -7.84 -11.88
CA THR A 371 -3.10 -7.74 -10.97
C THR A 371 -3.51 -7.92 -9.51
N THR A 372 -2.58 -7.73 -8.57
CA THR A 372 -2.90 -7.70 -7.14
C THR A 372 -3.58 -6.42 -6.66
N SER A 373 -3.74 -5.43 -7.55
CA SER A 373 -4.32 -4.13 -7.23
C SER A 373 -5.63 -3.94 -7.99
N GLN A 374 -6.74 -3.74 -7.27
CA GLN A 374 -8.02 -3.40 -7.88
C GLN A 374 -7.99 -2.12 -8.74
N GLY A 375 -7.04 -1.21 -8.50
CA GLY A 375 -6.89 0.03 -9.27
C GLY A 375 -6.46 -0.17 -10.72
N ASP A 376 -6.07 -1.40 -11.09
CA ASP A 376 -5.73 -1.78 -12.47
C ASP A 376 -6.96 -2.29 -13.27
N ALA A 377 -8.17 -2.10 -12.73
CA ALA A 377 -9.40 -2.30 -13.50
C ALA A 377 -9.61 -1.14 -14.49
N HIS A 378 -10.25 -1.42 -15.63
CA HIS A 378 -10.48 -0.43 -16.68
C HIS A 378 -11.95 -0.37 -17.09
N LYS A 379 -12.47 0.85 -17.30
CA LYS A 379 -13.69 1.07 -18.07
C LYS A 379 -13.28 1.47 -19.48
N VAL A 380 -13.80 0.78 -20.48
CA VAL A 380 -13.41 0.94 -21.89
C VAL A 380 -14.64 1.01 -22.78
N LYS A 381 -14.49 1.65 -23.94
CA LYS A 381 -15.52 1.67 -24.98
C LYS A 381 -15.19 0.74 -26.13
N VAL A 382 -16.23 0.07 -26.63
CA VAL A 382 -16.14 -0.81 -27.79
C VAL A 382 -16.13 0.02 -29.07
N LYS A 383 -15.13 -0.18 -29.93
CA LYS A 383 -15.09 0.37 -31.29
C LYS A 383 -15.84 -0.52 -32.28
N SER A 384 -15.60 -1.82 -32.24
CA SER A 384 -16.23 -2.81 -33.14
C SER A 384 -16.13 -4.23 -32.58
N THR A 385 -16.98 -5.14 -33.06
CA THR A 385 -16.98 -6.55 -32.66
C THR A 385 -16.87 -7.48 -33.87
N ASP A 386 -16.20 -8.62 -33.69
CA ASP A 386 -16.24 -9.75 -34.61
C ASP A 386 -16.79 -10.98 -33.87
N PRO A 387 -18.11 -11.26 -34.00
CA PRO A 387 -18.74 -12.40 -33.36
C PRO A 387 -18.21 -13.76 -33.83
N SER A 388 -17.66 -13.84 -35.05
CA SER A 388 -17.15 -15.09 -35.62
C SER A 388 -15.79 -15.46 -35.05
N ALA A 389 -14.94 -14.46 -34.81
CA ALA A 389 -13.64 -14.62 -34.16
C ALA A 389 -13.73 -14.59 -32.62
N GLY A 390 -14.84 -14.11 -32.05
CA GLY A 390 -14.98 -13.91 -30.62
C GLY A 390 -14.07 -12.78 -30.11
N THR A 391 -14.00 -11.68 -30.86
CA THR A 391 -13.11 -10.56 -30.53
C THR A 391 -13.84 -9.23 -30.48
N ILE A 392 -13.35 -8.33 -29.62
CA ILE A 392 -13.80 -6.95 -29.48
C ILE A 392 -12.60 -6.04 -29.69
N VAL A 393 -12.78 -4.99 -30.50
CA VAL A 393 -11.80 -3.92 -30.68
C VAL A 393 -12.24 -2.74 -29.82
N LEU A 394 -11.32 -2.20 -29.02
CA LEU A 394 -11.51 -1.06 -28.12
C LEU A 394 -11.30 0.28 -28.86
N GLU A 395 -11.91 1.35 -28.37
CA GLU A 395 -11.68 2.71 -28.88
C GLU A 395 -10.26 3.22 -28.56
N SER A 396 -9.75 2.87 -27.38
CA SER A 396 -8.39 3.13 -26.92
C SER A 396 -7.77 1.85 -26.37
N GLY A 397 -6.46 1.68 -26.59
CA GLY A 397 -5.73 0.56 -26.03
C GLY A 397 -5.60 0.68 -24.51
N VAL A 398 -5.69 -0.44 -23.80
CA VAL A 398 -5.43 -0.53 -22.35
C VAL A 398 -4.09 -1.22 -22.08
N PRO A 399 -3.45 -0.97 -20.92
CA PRO A 399 -2.37 -1.82 -20.45
C PRO A 399 -2.75 -3.31 -20.53
N HIS A 400 -1.76 -4.18 -20.74
CA HIS A 400 -2.00 -5.60 -20.90
C HIS A 400 -2.87 -6.18 -19.76
N THR A 401 -4.00 -6.77 -20.15
CA THR A 401 -4.91 -7.52 -19.27
C THR A 401 -4.90 -8.98 -19.67
N THR A 402 -4.93 -9.89 -18.69
CA THR A 402 -4.91 -11.32 -18.96
C THR A 402 -6.22 -11.78 -19.59
N THR A 403 -6.17 -12.25 -20.83
CA THR A 403 -7.31 -12.85 -21.51
C THR A 403 -7.27 -14.37 -21.39
N LYS A 404 -8.34 -15.04 -21.84
CA LYS A 404 -8.39 -16.51 -21.89
C LYS A 404 -7.31 -17.12 -22.80
N PHE A 405 -6.78 -16.35 -23.75
CA PHE A 405 -5.66 -16.78 -24.58
C PHE A 405 -4.34 -16.84 -23.79
N ASP A 406 -4.16 -15.91 -22.85
CA ASP A 406 -2.95 -15.79 -22.03
C ASP A 406 -2.97 -16.78 -20.85
N ASP A 407 -4.12 -16.90 -20.17
CA ASP A 407 -4.35 -17.80 -19.04
C ASP A 407 -5.81 -18.29 -19.04
N ASP A 408 -6.01 -19.59 -19.29
CA ASP A 408 -7.33 -20.21 -19.32
C ASP A 408 -7.96 -20.35 -17.92
N GLU A 409 -7.15 -20.38 -16.86
CA GLU A 409 -7.60 -20.59 -15.48
C GLU A 409 -7.93 -19.26 -14.78
N PHE A 410 -7.20 -18.18 -15.10
CA PHE A 410 -7.34 -16.85 -14.48
C PHE A 410 -7.36 -15.68 -15.49
N PRO A 411 -8.29 -15.67 -16.45
CA PRO A 411 -8.58 -14.49 -17.24
C PRO A 411 -9.31 -13.44 -16.39
N VAL A 412 -9.29 -12.17 -16.82
CA VAL A 412 -10.16 -11.15 -16.22
C VAL A 412 -11.62 -11.33 -16.62
N GLU A 413 -12.52 -10.87 -15.78
CA GLU A 413 -13.93 -10.74 -16.09
C GLU A 413 -14.18 -9.47 -16.92
N VAL A 414 -15.12 -9.61 -17.86
CA VAL A 414 -15.59 -8.51 -18.70
C VAL A 414 -17.10 -8.36 -18.51
N ALA A 415 -17.55 -7.16 -18.17
CA ALA A 415 -18.97 -6.88 -17.92
C ALA A 415 -19.45 -5.67 -18.70
N LEU A 416 -20.65 -5.76 -19.27
CA LEU A 416 -21.33 -4.64 -19.91
C LEU A 416 -21.90 -3.71 -18.85
N LEU A 417 -21.56 -2.43 -18.89
CA LEU A 417 -22.02 -1.43 -17.93
C LEU A 417 -23.31 -0.73 -18.34
N ASP A 418 -23.58 -0.59 -19.64
CA ASP A 418 -24.76 0.14 -20.11
C ASP A 418 -26.06 -0.66 -19.95
N ARG A 419 -27.15 0.02 -19.61
CA ARG A 419 -28.53 -0.50 -19.73
C ARG A 419 -29.45 0.45 -20.47
N ASN A 420 -30.59 -0.06 -20.93
CA ASN A 420 -31.61 0.75 -21.62
C ASN A 420 -32.39 1.69 -20.68
N PHE A 421 -32.33 1.44 -19.36
CA PHE A 421 -33.02 2.22 -18.35
C PHE A 421 -32.00 2.63 -17.28
N GLU A 422 -31.82 3.93 -17.11
CA GLU A 422 -30.84 4.53 -16.22
C GLU A 422 -31.54 5.37 -15.14
N LEU A 423 -31.11 5.18 -13.90
CA LEU A 423 -31.44 6.02 -12.75
C LEU A 423 -30.17 6.77 -12.35
N GLN A 424 -30.17 8.07 -12.59
CA GLN A 424 -29.05 8.94 -12.26
C GLN A 424 -29.48 9.95 -11.18
N ALA A 425 -28.62 10.14 -10.18
CA ALA A 425 -28.81 11.20 -9.19
C ALA A 425 -28.11 12.49 -9.63
N GLU A 426 -28.73 13.63 -9.34
CA GLU A 426 -28.05 14.92 -9.38
C GLU A 426 -27.21 15.05 -8.10
N ILE A 427 -25.91 15.33 -8.25
CA ILE A 427 -24.97 15.47 -7.13
C ILE A 427 -24.60 16.95 -7.01
N ASP A 428 -24.82 17.53 -5.82
CA ASP A 428 -24.39 18.89 -5.51
C ASP A 428 -22.88 18.91 -5.23
N SER A 429 -22.13 19.83 -5.83
CA SER A 429 -20.66 19.84 -5.76
C SER A 429 -20.08 20.48 -4.48
N GLU A 430 -20.91 20.85 -3.52
CA GLU A 430 -20.51 21.68 -2.37
C GLU A 430 -20.92 21.04 -1.03
N GLY A 431 -20.05 21.12 -0.03
CA GLY A 431 -20.36 20.72 1.35
C GLY A 431 -20.58 19.22 1.55
N ASP A 432 -21.46 18.87 2.51
CA ASP A 432 -21.83 17.49 2.83
C ASP A 432 -22.64 16.83 1.69
N ASP A 433 -23.29 17.62 0.83
CA ASP A 433 -24.15 17.15 -0.26
C ASP A 433 -23.33 16.49 -1.39
N ALA A 434 -22.03 16.80 -1.50
CA ALA A 434 -21.11 16.14 -2.44
C ALA A 434 -20.89 14.64 -2.15
N LEU A 435 -21.31 14.15 -0.98
CA LEU A 435 -21.27 12.74 -0.61
C LEU A 435 -22.65 12.05 -0.71
N HIS A 436 -23.68 12.77 -1.16
CA HIS A 436 -25.07 12.32 -1.14
C HIS A 436 -25.64 12.20 -2.54
N GLY A 437 -26.04 10.99 -2.89
CA GLY A 437 -26.75 10.66 -4.10
C GLY A 437 -28.20 10.23 -3.88
N GLY A 438 -28.77 9.62 -4.91
CA GLY A 438 -30.09 8.98 -4.86
C GLY A 438 -30.13 7.76 -3.94
N HIS A 439 -31.31 7.30 -3.54
CA HIS A 439 -31.46 6.02 -2.84
C HIS A 439 -32.80 5.36 -3.18
N LEU A 440 -32.83 4.03 -3.16
CA LEU A 440 -34.06 3.24 -3.34
C LEU A 440 -34.25 2.34 -2.14
N ILE A 441 -35.44 2.40 -1.55
CA ILE A 441 -35.86 1.53 -0.45
C ILE A 441 -37.15 0.80 -0.82
N VAL A 442 -37.10 -0.53 -0.69
CA VAL A 442 -38.26 -1.40 -0.71
C VAL A 442 -38.65 -1.66 0.74
N LEU A 443 -39.87 -1.27 1.08
CA LEU A 443 -40.46 -1.53 2.39
C LEU A 443 -41.31 -2.81 2.34
N HIS A 444 -41.69 -3.31 3.51
CA HIS A 444 -42.56 -4.47 3.65
C HIS A 444 -43.87 -4.30 2.87
N THR A 445 -43.99 -5.07 1.79
CA THR A 445 -45.14 -5.08 0.87
C THR A 445 -45.64 -6.52 0.73
N PRO A 446 -46.40 -7.02 1.72
CA PRO A 446 -46.92 -8.40 1.69
C PRO A 446 -47.64 -8.71 0.39
N ASP A 447 -47.46 -9.92 -0.12
CA ASP A 447 -48.12 -10.44 -1.32
C ASP A 447 -47.80 -9.69 -2.63
N VAL A 448 -46.80 -8.78 -2.64
CA VAL A 448 -46.34 -8.07 -3.84
C VAL A 448 -44.90 -8.45 -4.14
N HIS A 449 -44.69 -9.15 -5.27
CA HIS A 449 -43.34 -9.44 -5.75
C HIS A 449 -42.69 -8.18 -6.32
N GLN A 450 -41.48 -7.88 -5.87
CA GLN A 450 -40.70 -6.74 -6.34
C GLN A 450 -39.71 -7.23 -7.41
N THR A 451 -39.70 -6.61 -8.58
CA THR A 451 -38.79 -6.96 -9.68
C THR A 451 -38.03 -5.73 -10.13
N LEU A 452 -36.71 -5.75 -9.94
CA LEU A 452 -35.77 -4.76 -10.48
C LEU A 452 -34.81 -5.50 -11.42
N GLU A 453 -35.05 -5.39 -12.73
CA GLU A 453 -34.28 -6.11 -13.74
C GLU A 453 -33.75 -5.18 -14.84
N GLY A 454 -32.44 -5.28 -15.13
CA GLY A 454 -31.82 -4.62 -16.27
C GLY A 454 -31.73 -3.11 -16.16
N VAL A 455 -31.57 -2.58 -14.94
CA VAL A 455 -31.46 -1.14 -14.65
C VAL A 455 -30.02 -0.75 -14.35
N GLU A 456 -29.60 0.38 -14.89
CA GLU A 456 -28.36 1.06 -14.51
C GLU A 456 -28.67 2.12 -13.45
N ILE A 457 -27.90 2.12 -12.36
CA ILE A 457 -28.07 2.99 -11.19
C ILE A 457 -26.74 3.67 -10.94
N ASP A 458 -26.66 4.98 -11.20
CA ASP A 458 -25.42 5.76 -11.14
C ASP A 458 -25.52 6.90 -10.09
N GLY A 459 -24.48 7.02 -9.26
CA GLY A 459 -24.38 8.09 -8.27
C GLY A 459 -25.38 7.96 -7.12
N PHE A 460 -25.76 6.75 -6.73
CA PHE A 460 -26.66 6.51 -5.58
C PHE A 460 -25.88 6.26 -4.27
N GLY A 461 -26.59 6.22 -3.13
CA GLY A 461 -26.04 6.10 -1.78
C GLY A 461 -25.77 7.46 -1.13
N GLN A 462 -25.79 7.54 0.20
CA GLN A 462 -25.51 8.79 0.93
C GLN A 462 -24.61 8.54 2.13
N GLN A 463 -23.33 8.96 2.07
CA GLN A 463 -22.38 8.68 3.16
C GLN A 463 -22.83 9.24 4.51
N GLY A 464 -22.73 8.41 5.54
CA GLY A 464 -23.08 8.77 6.92
C GLY A 464 -24.58 8.70 7.24
N ASN A 465 -25.45 8.60 6.23
CA ASN A 465 -26.89 8.50 6.43
C ASN A 465 -27.31 7.02 6.43
N LEU A 466 -27.77 6.54 7.59
CA LEU A 466 -28.26 5.17 7.75
C LEU A 466 -29.45 4.88 6.81
N GLY A 467 -29.45 3.70 6.17
CA GLY A 467 -30.55 3.23 5.33
C GLY A 467 -30.64 3.88 3.94
N LYS A 468 -29.65 4.68 3.54
CA LYS A 468 -29.60 5.40 2.26
C LYS A 468 -28.60 4.75 1.30
N TYR A 469 -29.09 3.76 0.54
CA TYR A 469 -28.29 2.90 -0.35
C TYR A 469 -28.88 2.84 -1.76
N PRO A 470 -28.10 2.44 -2.78
CA PRO A 470 -28.60 2.25 -4.14
C PRO A 470 -29.80 1.34 -4.26
N VAL A 471 -29.80 0.20 -3.57
CA VAL A 471 -30.93 -0.72 -3.48
C VAL A 471 -31.00 -1.26 -2.06
N HIS A 472 -32.10 -1.02 -1.36
CA HIS A 472 -32.28 -1.45 0.03
C HIS A 472 -33.61 -2.19 0.21
N PHE A 473 -33.56 -3.50 0.43
CA PHE A 473 -34.71 -4.28 0.91
C PHE A 473 -34.72 -4.21 2.44
N HIS A 474 -35.62 -3.39 2.98
CA HIS A 474 -35.65 -3.08 4.40
C HIS A 474 -36.82 -3.77 5.10
N MET A 475 -36.51 -4.72 5.97
CA MET A 475 -37.46 -5.42 6.85
C MET A 475 -38.66 -5.99 6.07
N CYS A 476 -38.41 -6.57 4.90
CA CYS A 476 -39.48 -7.05 4.04
C CYS A 476 -40.03 -8.43 4.44
N ASP A 477 -39.40 -9.12 5.39
CA ASP A 477 -39.71 -10.51 5.75
C ASP A 477 -39.54 -11.44 4.52
N ALA A 478 -40.34 -12.50 4.40
CA ALA A 478 -40.30 -13.41 3.26
C ALA A 478 -40.80 -12.75 1.97
N VAL A 479 -39.91 -12.57 1.00
CA VAL A 479 -40.17 -11.97 -0.32
C VAL A 479 -39.95 -12.96 -1.47
N GLU A 480 -40.34 -14.22 -1.27
CA GLU A 480 -40.22 -15.26 -2.29
C GLU A 480 -40.86 -14.80 -3.62
N GLY A 481 -40.13 -15.00 -4.72
CA GLY A 481 -40.54 -14.52 -6.05
C GLY A 481 -40.08 -13.09 -6.38
N SER A 482 -39.59 -12.31 -5.42
CA SER A 482 -38.92 -11.03 -5.70
C SER A 482 -37.52 -11.23 -6.26
N ILE A 483 -37.12 -10.37 -7.19
CA ILE A 483 -35.88 -10.49 -7.97
C ILE A 483 -35.20 -9.13 -8.12
N VAL A 484 -33.90 -9.09 -7.84
CA VAL A 484 -32.98 -8.01 -8.23
C VAL A 484 -31.96 -8.61 -9.17
N SER A 485 -32.08 -8.36 -10.48
CA SER A 485 -31.20 -9.03 -11.44
C SER A 485 -30.72 -8.21 -12.63
N ARG A 486 -29.53 -8.54 -13.15
CA ARG A 486 -28.97 -7.92 -14.37
C ARG A 486 -28.79 -6.41 -14.27
N ASN A 487 -28.81 -5.84 -13.07
CA ASN A 487 -28.63 -4.41 -12.85
C ASN A 487 -27.14 -4.05 -12.82
N VAL A 488 -26.84 -2.77 -13.05
CA VAL A 488 -25.52 -2.19 -12.84
C VAL A 488 -25.67 -1.10 -11.78
N VAL A 489 -24.93 -1.19 -10.69
CA VAL A 489 -24.78 -0.08 -9.75
C VAL A 489 -23.36 0.44 -9.89
N LYS A 490 -23.21 1.71 -10.28
CA LYS A 490 -21.90 2.34 -10.47
C LYS A 490 -21.77 3.63 -9.68
N ASN A 491 -20.54 3.96 -9.30
CA ASN A 491 -20.19 5.19 -8.57
C ASN A 491 -21.04 5.39 -7.30
N SER A 492 -21.30 4.32 -6.54
CA SER A 492 -22.10 4.42 -5.33
C SER A 492 -21.33 5.16 -4.23
N HIS A 493 -21.96 6.15 -3.62
CA HIS A 493 -21.42 6.87 -2.48
C HIS A 493 -21.55 6.09 -1.17
N GLN A 494 -22.44 5.11 -1.06
CA GLN A 494 -22.56 4.29 0.14
C GLN A 494 -23.26 2.95 -0.12
N ARG A 495 -22.49 1.88 0.06
CA ARG A 495 -22.87 0.47 -0.12
C ARG A 495 -23.44 0.15 -1.50
N GLY A 496 -23.67 -1.13 -1.78
CA GLY A 496 -24.30 -1.59 -3.02
C GLY A 496 -25.76 -1.98 -2.84
N ILE A 497 -26.01 -3.28 -2.89
CA ILE A 497 -27.32 -3.90 -2.69
C ILE A 497 -27.38 -4.39 -1.25
N VAL A 498 -28.28 -3.79 -0.47
CA VAL A 498 -28.48 -4.10 0.95
C VAL A 498 -29.75 -4.92 1.13
N VAL A 499 -29.60 -6.08 1.76
CA VAL A 499 -30.70 -6.94 2.20
C VAL A 499 -30.72 -6.93 3.71
N HIS A 500 -31.77 -6.36 4.29
CA HIS A 500 -31.92 -6.15 5.72
C HIS A 500 -33.24 -6.75 6.19
N GLY A 501 -33.22 -7.70 7.13
CA GLY A 501 -34.42 -8.34 7.68
C GLY A 501 -35.36 -8.92 6.62
N SER A 502 -34.79 -9.40 5.50
CA SER A 502 -35.52 -9.87 4.33
C SER A 502 -35.00 -11.26 3.91
N HIS A 503 -35.92 -12.13 3.48
CA HIS A 503 -35.67 -13.56 3.26
C HIS A 503 -36.19 -14.02 1.90
N ASN A 504 -35.63 -15.11 1.36
CA ASN A 504 -36.04 -15.72 0.07
C ASN A 504 -35.90 -14.80 -1.17
N LEU A 505 -35.10 -13.72 -1.09
CA LEU A 505 -34.83 -12.84 -2.23
C LEU A 505 -33.84 -13.49 -3.21
N THR A 506 -34.07 -13.32 -4.52
CA THR A 506 -33.06 -13.66 -5.53
C THR A 506 -32.34 -12.41 -6.00
N VAL A 507 -31.02 -12.36 -5.78
CA VAL A 507 -30.10 -11.31 -6.23
C VAL A 507 -29.14 -11.94 -7.24
N ALA A 508 -29.34 -11.71 -8.54
CA ALA A 508 -28.64 -12.47 -9.58
C ALA A 508 -28.09 -11.64 -10.75
N ASP A 509 -26.93 -12.01 -11.26
CA ASP A 509 -26.37 -11.43 -12.50
C ASP A 509 -26.16 -9.89 -12.43
N ASN A 510 -26.05 -9.31 -11.24
CA ASN A 510 -25.82 -7.86 -11.07
C ASN A 510 -24.32 -7.53 -11.12
N VAL A 511 -24.01 -6.29 -11.49
CA VAL A 511 -22.65 -5.74 -11.49
C VAL A 511 -22.59 -4.54 -10.54
N LEU A 512 -21.66 -4.56 -9.59
CA LEU A 512 -21.33 -3.40 -8.77
C LEU A 512 -19.93 -2.91 -9.14
N VAL A 513 -19.76 -1.62 -9.42
CA VAL A 513 -18.45 -1.04 -9.75
C VAL A 513 -18.28 0.34 -9.12
N ASP A 514 -17.09 0.64 -8.59
CA ASP A 514 -16.78 1.91 -7.92
C ASP A 514 -17.74 2.19 -6.75
N ILE A 515 -17.76 1.28 -5.79
CA ILE A 515 -18.64 1.33 -4.62
C ILE A 515 -17.86 1.81 -3.40
N LYS A 516 -18.38 2.82 -2.72
CA LYS A 516 -17.90 3.24 -1.39
C LYS A 516 -18.56 2.38 -0.30
N GLY A 517 -17.78 1.73 0.55
CA GLY A 517 -18.29 0.80 1.58
C GLY A 517 -18.59 -0.60 1.05
N HIS A 518 -19.41 -1.39 1.76
CA HIS A 518 -19.68 -2.79 1.40
C HIS A 518 -20.65 -2.98 0.22
N GLY A 519 -20.47 -4.01 -0.61
CA GLY A 519 -21.27 -4.22 -1.82
C GLY A 519 -22.61 -4.91 -1.62
N TYR A 520 -22.60 -6.23 -1.76
CA TYR A 520 -23.73 -7.10 -1.45
C TYR A 520 -23.72 -7.35 0.06
N PHE A 521 -24.63 -6.69 0.77
CA PHE A 521 -24.55 -6.56 2.23
C PHE A 521 -25.79 -7.15 2.90
N LEU A 522 -25.56 -8.06 3.85
CA LEU A 522 -26.56 -8.53 4.82
C LEU A 522 -26.37 -7.80 6.14
N GLU A 523 -27.41 -7.32 6.82
CA GLU A 523 -27.22 -6.39 7.94
C GLU A 523 -27.24 -7.04 9.34
N ASP A 524 -28.34 -7.69 9.72
CA ASP A 524 -28.60 -8.03 11.13
C ASP A 524 -28.28 -9.49 11.49
N GLY A 525 -28.18 -10.37 10.48
CA GLY A 525 -27.98 -11.81 10.67
C GLY A 525 -29.27 -12.63 10.65
N ALA A 526 -30.42 -11.99 10.48
CA ALA A 526 -31.71 -12.68 10.30
C ALA A 526 -31.92 -13.13 8.85
N GLU A 527 -31.29 -12.44 7.89
CA GLU A 527 -31.48 -12.64 6.45
C GLU A 527 -31.13 -14.07 6.07
N ASN A 528 -32.10 -14.83 5.57
CA ASN A 528 -31.97 -16.26 5.34
C ASN A 528 -32.60 -16.66 4.01
N HIS A 529 -32.09 -17.76 3.46
CA HIS A 529 -32.51 -18.34 2.19
C HIS A 529 -32.47 -17.39 0.99
N ASN A 530 -31.76 -16.26 1.10
CA ASN A 530 -31.49 -15.39 -0.04
C ASN A 530 -30.47 -16.07 -0.96
N ARG A 531 -30.59 -15.77 -2.26
CA ARG A 531 -29.82 -16.41 -3.32
C ARG A 531 -29.02 -15.36 -4.07
N PHE A 532 -27.71 -15.34 -3.84
CA PHE A 532 -26.75 -14.49 -4.54
C PHE A 532 -26.09 -15.31 -5.64
N LEU A 533 -26.49 -15.09 -6.89
CA LEU A 533 -26.14 -15.93 -8.03
C LEU A 533 -25.42 -15.12 -9.11
N ARG A 534 -24.19 -15.51 -9.49
CA ARG A 534 -23.47 -14.93 -10.64
C ARG A 534 -23.34 -13.40 -10.61
N ASN A 535 -23.26 -12.83 -9.42
CA ASN A 535 -23.04 -11.40 -9.27
C ASN A 535 -21.55 -11.07 -9.39
N LEU A 536 -21.24 -9.91 -9.98
CA LEU A 536 -19.90 -9.35 -10.05
C LEU A 536 -19.82 -8.09 -9.17
N GLY A 537 -18.72 -7.91 -8.46
CA GLY A 537 -18.35 -6.63 -7.90
C GLY A 537 -16.87 -6.32 -8.09
N ALA A 538 -16.54 -5.09 -8.50
CA ALA A 538 -15.18 -4.61 -8.70
C ALA A 538 -14.99 -3.19 -8.15
N SER A 539 -13.75 -2.79 -7.87
CA SER A 539 -13.38 -1.43 -7.43
C SER A 539 -14.18 -0.93 -6.22
N PHE A 540 -13.76 -1.35 -5.03
CA PHE A 540 -14.42 -1.02 -3.76
C PHE A 540 -13.52 -0.13 -2.90
N HIS A 541 -14.07 0.98 -2.43
CA HIS A 541 -13.34 2.07 -1.80
C HIS A 541 -13.81 2.34 -0.37
N PRO A 542 -12.90 2.73 0.54
CA PRO A 542 -13.29 3.20 1.86
C PRO A 542 -14.25 4.39 1.79
N VAL A 543 -15.22 4.42 2.71
CA VAL A 543 -16.03 5.63 2.96
C VAL A 543 -15.23 6.68 3.73
N ASP A 544 -15.50 7.94 3.44
CA ASP A 544 -14.92 9.08 4.16
C ASP A 544 -15.66 9.26 5.50
N ARG A 545 -16.99 9.18 5.46
CA ARG A 545 -17.89 9.23 6.63
C ARG A 545 -18.57 7.88 6.85
N LEU A 546 -18.35 7.30 8.04
CA LEU A 546 -19.02 6.07 8.48
C LEU A 546 -20.49 6.35 8.80
N VAL A 547 -21.35 5.35 8.57
CA VAL A 547 -22.72 5.33 9.07
C VAL A 547 -22.71 5.23 10.60
N ASP A 548 -23.53 6.03 11.27
CA ASP A 548 -23.84 5.83 12.69
C ASP A 548 -25.07 4.92 12.81
N SER A 549 -24.82 3.62 12.98
CA SER A 549 -25.85 2.60 13.19
C SER A 549 -26.06 2.25 14.67
N GLY A 550 -25.31 2.87 15.57
CA GLY A 550 -25.16 2.40 16.96
C GLY A 550 -24.27 1.14 17.10
N HIS A 551 -23.61 0.69 16.04
CA HIS A 551 -22.69 -0.45 16.01
C HIS A 551 -21.34 -0.09 15.35
N VAL A 552 -20.38 -1.01 15.43
CA VAL A 552 -19.06 -0.84 14.78
C VAL A 552 -19.19 -1.22 13.31
N GLU A 553 -19.25 -0.21 12.44
CA GLU A 553 -19.28 -0.40 10.99
C GLU A 553 -17.87 -0.54 10.41
N THR A 554 -17.73 -1.42 9.41
CA THR A 554 -16.44 -1.75 8.78
C THR A 554 -16.30 -1.21 7.36
N ASP A 555 -17.16 -0.27 6.93
CA ASP A 555 -17.20 0.28 5.56
C ASP A 555 -15.90 1.02 5.12
N ARG A 556 -14.97 1.31 6.04
CA ARG A 556 -13.61 1.79 5.72
C ARG A 556 -12.67 0.69 5.22
N GLN A 557 -13.05 -0.55 5.42
CA GLN A 557 -12.40 -1.77 4.93
C GLN A 557 -13.42 -2.52 4.08
N PRO A 558 -13.80 -1.98 2.91
CA PRO A 558 -14.97 -2.45 2.18
C PRO A 558 -14.81 -3.90 1.74
N SER A 559 -15.92 -4.63 1.65
CA SER A 559 -15.97 -5.95 1.04
C SER A 559 -16.97 -6.00 -0.10
N VAL A 560 -16.71 -6.87 -1.07
CA VAL A 560 -17.63 -7.05 -2.20
C VAL A 560 -18.88 -7.78 -1.73
N PHE A 561 -18.71 -8.89 -1.01
CA PHE A 561 -19.79 -9.64 -0.38
C PHE A 561 -19.57 -9.62 1.14
N TRP A 562 -20.51 -9.03 1.87
CA TRP A 562 -20.47 -8.94 3.33
C TRP A 562 -21.59 -9.78 3.94
N MET A 563 -21.20 -10.75 4.74
CA MET A 563 -22.06 -11.83 5.20
C MET A 563 -22.17 -11.79 6.72
N SER A 564 -23.35 -11.45 7.23
CA SER A 564 -23.68 -11.44 8.65
C SER A 564 -24.04 -12.83 9.22
N ASN A 565 -24.33 -13.80 8.35
CA ASN A 565 -24.75 -15.16 8.70
C ASN A 565 -24.54 -16.15 7.54
N GLY A 566 -24.59 -17.45 7.83
CA GLY A 566 -24.34 -18.53 6.85
C GLY A 566 -25.57 -19.02 6.08
N LEU A 567 -26.79 -18.58 6.41
CA LEU A 567 -28.05 -19.18 5.96
C LEU A 567 -28.46 -18.78 4.52
N ASN A 568 -27.50 -18.45 3.65
CA ASN A 568 -27.75 -17.93 2.30
C ASN A 568 -26.95 -18.71 1.26
N THR A 569 -27.44 -18.67 0.01
CA THR A 569 -26.77 -19.32 -1.13
C THR A 569 -25.89 -18.32 -1.86
N TRP A 570 -24.62 -18.68 -2.06
CA TRP A 570 -23.61 -17.92 -2.80
C TRP A 570 -23.04 -18.80 -3.90
N GLU A 571 -23.46 -18.56 -5.15
CA GLU A 571 -23.09 -19.43 -6.27
C GLU A 571 -22.64 -18.64 -7.50
N GLY A 572 -21.43 -18.92 -7.99
CA GLY A 572 -20.91 -18.34 -9.23
C GLY A 572 -20.54 -16.85 -9.14
N ASN A 573 -20.44 -16.27 -7.95
CA ASN A 573 -20.17 -14.85 -7.78
C ASN A 573 -18.67 -14.52 -7.92
N VAL A 574 -18.36 -13.29 -8.33
CA VAL A 574 -16.99 -12.79 -8.52
C VAL A 574 -16.77 -11.53 -7.69
N ALA A 575 -15.73 -11.55 -6.86
CA ALA A 575 -15.21 -10.40 -6.13
C ALA A 575 -13.86 -9.96 -6.69
N ALA A 576 -13.82 -8.84 -7.42
CA ALA A 576 -12.63 -8.33 -8.10
C ALA A 576 -12.15 -7.01 -7.46
N GLY A 577 -11.84 -7.03 -6.17
CA GLY A 577 -11.38 -5.86 -5.42
C GLY A 577 -11.78 -5.85 -3.96
N GLY A 578 -11.88 -4.64 -3.39
CA GLY A 578 -12.17 -4.40 -1.98
C GLY A 578 -11.00 -4.67 -1.04
N HIS A 579 -11.23 -4.47 0.25
CA HIS A 579 -10.30 -4.95 1.28
C HIS A 579 -10.34 -6.47 1.36
N ILE A 580 -11.55 -7.03 1.48
CA ILE A 580 -11.83 -8.46 1.48
C ILE A 580 -12.87 -8.78 0.40
N GLY A 581 -12.66 -9.80 -0.42
CA GLY A 581 -13.65 -10.17 -1.44
C GLY A 581 -14.96 -10.69 -0.83
N PHE A 582 -14.90 -11.84 -0.17
CA PHE A 582 -15.99 -12.43 0.62
C PHE A 582 -15.66 -12.34 2.10
N TRP A 583 -16.42 -11.53 2.85
CA TRP A 583 -16.22 -11.33 4.27
C TRP A 583 -17.36 -11.97 5.07
N ILE A 584 -17.05 -13.08 5.73
CA ILE A 584 -17.90 -13.72 6.73
C ILE A 584 -17.63 -13.04 8.08
N GLU A 585 -18.35 -11.96 8.35
CA GLU A 585 -18.20 -11.11 9.54
C GLU A 585 -19.26 -11.50 10.58
N MET A 586 -19.06 -12.66 11.20
CA MET A 586 -19.99 -13.17 12.20
C MET A 586 -19.82 -12.40 13.52
N GLN A 587 -20.54 -11.32 13.72
CA GLN A 587 -20.54 -10.68 15.04
C GLN A 587 -21.03 -11.66 16.13
N ASP A 588 -20.42 -11.60 17.31
CA ASP A 588 -20.75 -12.50 18.42
C ASP A 588 -22.22 -12.35 18.87
N GLY A 589 -22.81 -13.45 19.36
CA GLY A 589 -24.17 -13.50 19.86
C GLY A 589 -25.29 -13.61 18.81
N ALA A 590 -26.49 -13.21 19.25
CA ALA A 590 -27.74 -13.33 18.50
C ALA A 590 -27.87 -12.28 17.38
N VAL A 591 -28.92 -12.41 16.57
CA VAL A 591 -29.39 -11.39 15.63
C VAL A 591 -29.49 -10.02 16.32
N ARG A 592 -29.06 -8.97 15.62
CA ARG A 592 -29.02 -7.58 16.12
C ARG A 592 -30.05 -6.68 15.45
N GLY A 593 -29.97 -5.38 15.74
CA GLY A 593 -30.73 -4.34 15.05
C GLY A 593 -32.24 -4.51 15.15
N PRO A 594 -33.01 -3.91 14.23
CA PRO A 594 -34.46 -4.07 14.16
C PRO A 594 -34.92 -5.53 14.08
N SER A 595 -34.11 -6.42 13.52
CA SER A 595 -34.43 -7.85 13.40
C SER A 595 -34.46 -8.58 14.75
N ALA A 596 -33.76 -8.09 15.77
CA ALA A 596 -33.74 -8.70 17.11
C ALA A 596 -35.10 -8.66 17.83
N ALA A 597 -36.00 -7.75 17.44
CA ALA A 597 -37.35 -7.67 17.98
C ALA A 597 -38.27 -8.80 17.49
N ASN A 598 -37.88 -9.51 16.42
CA ASN A 598 -38.61 -10.68 15.93
C ASN A 598 -38.18 -11.92 16.73
N GLY A 599 -39.12 -12.45 17.53
CA GLY A 599 -38.90 -13.57 18.44
C GLY A 599 -38.44 -14.87 17.77
N ASP A 600 -38.69 -15.02 16.47
CA ASP A 600 -38.27 -16.20 15.70
C ASP A 600 -36.74 -16.30 15.56
N PHE A 601 -36.03 -15.18 15.69
CA PHE A 601 -34.57 -15.11 15.54
C PHE A 601 -33.80 -14.93 16.85
N ALA A 602 -34.52 -14.80 17.98
CA ALA A 602 -33.93 -14.53 19.30
C ALA A 602 -32.99 -15.65 19.80
N SER A 603 -33.10 -16.86 19.25
CA SER A 603 -32.24 -18.00 19.60
C SER A 603 -31.16 -18.31 18.56
N ASN A 604 -31.14 -17.59 17.43
CA ASN A 604 -30.18 -17.85 16.35
C ASN A 604 -28.83 -17.21 16.66
N HIS A 605 -27.87 -18.05 17.06
CA HIS A 605 -26.49 -17.62 17.24
C HIS A 605 -25.77 -17.56 15.89
N ARG A 606 -25.40 -16.38 15.42
CA ARG A 606 -24.88 -16.15 14.05
C ARG A 606 -23.67 -17.03 13.74
N GLN A 607 -22.73 -17.13 14.68
CA GLN A 607 -21.53 -17.98 14.57
C GLN A 607 -21.82 -19.49 14.44
N LYS A 608 -23.03 -19.95 14.78
CA LYS A 608 -23.45 -21.36 14.77
C LYS A 608 -24.30 -21.73 13.56
N THR A 609 -24.68 -20.74 12.76
CA THR A 609 -25.53 -20.95 11.58
C THR A 609 -24.80 -21.77 10.51
N PRO A 610 -25.39 -22.86 9.98
CA PRO A 610 -24.80 -23.60 8.86
C PRO A 610 -24.61 -22.70 7.63
N LEU A 611 -23.54 -22.95 6.86
CA LEU A 611 -23.37 -22.33 5.56
C LEU A 611 -24.21 -23.09 4.53
N THR A 612 -25.30 -22.47 4.06
CA THR A 612 -26.29 -23.15 3.20
C THR A 612 -25.67 -23.65 1.89
N LYS A 613 -25.02 -22.75 1.14
CA LYS A 613 -24.28 -23.13 -0.07
C LYS A 613 -23.25 -22.06 -0.43
N PHE A 614 -22.02 -22.48 -0.69
CA PHE A 614 -20.97 -21.62 -1.22
C PHE A 614 -20.21 -22.38 -2.31
N LYS A 615 -20.47 -22.04 -3.57
CA LYS A 615 -20.01 -22.84 -4.72
C LYS A 615 -19.58 -21.99 -5.91
N ASP A 616 -18.49 -22.39 -6.57
CA ASP A 616 -18.02 -21.82 -7.85
C ASP A 616 -17.77 -20.29 -7.79
N ASN A 617 -17.44 -19.75 -6.61
CA ASN A 617 -17.15 -18.33 -6.42
C ASN A 617 -15.68 -18.02 -6.72
N SER A 618 -15.39 -16.80 -7.18
CA SER A 618 -14.03 -16.29 -7.42
C SER A 618 -13.77 -15.03 -6.61
N ALA A 619 -12.56 -14.87 -6.04
CA ALA A 619 -12.12 -13.61 -5.46
C ALA A 619 -10.66 -13.27 -5.80
N HIS A 620 -10.45 -12.07 -6.32
CA HIS A 620 -9.12 -11.59 -6.68
C HIS A 620 -8.96 -10.08 -6.55
N SER A 621 -7.71 -9.62 -6.59
CA SER A 621 -7.33 -8.22 -6.56
C SER A 621 -7.81 -7.45 -5.32
N SER A 622 -8.21 -8.15 -4.26
CA SER A 622 -8.52 -7.55 -2.96
C SER A 622 -7.24 -7.06 -2.29
N SER A 623 -7.29 -5.92 -1.60
CA SER A 623 -6.11 -5.32 -0.96
C SER A 623 -5.57 -6.16 0.20
N PHE A 624 -6.39 -7.02 0.80
CA PHE A 624 -6.01 -7.93 1.88
C PHE A 624 -6.24 -9.39 1.48
N CYS A 625 -7.45 -9.93 1.63
CA CYS A 625 -7.68 -11.34 1.31
C CYS A 625 -8.91 -11.57 0.43
N GLY A 626 -8.85 -12.58 -0.45
CA GLY A 626 -9.98 -12.93 -1.30
C GLY A 626 -11.20 -13.38 -0.51
N MET A 627 -10.98 -14.11 0.59
CA MET A 627 -12.01 -14.48 1.55
C MET A 627 -11.49 -14.38 2.99
N SER A 628 -12.35 -14.03 3.93
CA SER A 628 -12.03 -14.01 5.36
C SER A 628 -13.23 -14.38 6.23
N ALA A 629 -13.00 -15.17 7.28
CA ALA A 629 -13.88 -15.31 8.43
C ALA A 629 -13.20 -14.67 9.66
N TYR A 630 -13.40 -13.36 9.80
CA TYR A 630 -12.72 -12.46 10.77
C TYR A 630 -13.72 -11.34 11.12
N PRO A 631 -13.60 -10.57 12.23
CA PRO A 631 -12.69 -10.72 13.37
C PRO A 631 -13.04 -11.87 14.30
N ASN A 632 -14.30 -12.24 14.34
CA ASN A 632 -14.81 -13.21 15.31
C ASN A 632 -14.93 -14.59 14.68
N ARG A 633 -14.97 -15.60 15.55
CA ARG A 633 -15.08 -17.03 15.21
C ARG A 633 -16.33 -17.33 14.38
N TYR A 634 -16.17 -18.11 13.33
CA TYR A 634 -17.24 -18.91 12.74
C TYR A 634 -17.09 -20.38 13.14
N ASP A 635 -18.12 -20.96 13.75
CA ASP A 635 -18.15 -22.37 14.17
C ASP A 635 -19.55 -22.95 13.94
N PRO A 636 -19.90 -23.17 12.67
CA PRO A 636 -21.19 -23.71 12.29
C PRO A 636 -21.43 -25.09 12.93
N THR A 637 -22.70 -25.40 13.16
CA THR A 637 -23.14 -26.70 13.71
C THR A 637 -22.91 -27.87 12.76
N GLU A 638 -22.72 -27.57 11.48
CA GLU A 638 -22.36 -28.51 10.42
C GLU A 638 -21.14 -27.98 9.67
N TRP A 639 -20.46 -28.83 8.90
CA TRP A 639 -19.32 -28.40 8.08
C TRP A 639 -19.74 -27.29 7.11
N ALA A 640 -19.14 -26.11 7.22
CA ALA A 640 -19.27 -25.08 6.20
C ALA A 640 -18.35 -25.42 5.01
N VAL A 641 -18.97 -25.79 3.89
CA VAL A 641 -18.26 -26.26 2.70
C VAL A 641 -18.12 -25.12 1.68
N LEU A 642 -16.88 -24.81 1.33
CA LEU A 642 -16.47 -23.91 0.26
C LEU A 642 -16.11 -24.77 -0.96
N GLU A 643 -17.05 -24.93 -1.87
CA GLU A 643 -16.91 -25.80 -3.05
C GLU A 643 -16.37 -25.02 -4.25
N ASN A 644 -15.27 -25.52 -4.83
CA ASN A 644 -14.66 -24.99 -6.05
C ASN A 644 -14.36 -23.47 -6.02
N LEU A 645 -13.92 -22.97 -4.87
CA LEU A 645 -13.54 -21.57 -4.68
C LEU A 645 -12.22 -21.27 -5.41
N ARG A 646 -12.20 -20.18 -6.19
CA ARG A 646 -10.99 -19.64 -6.83
C ARG A 646 -10.56 -18.35 -6.15
N VAL A 647 -9.37 -18.32 -5.55
CA VAL A 647 -8.88 -17.15 -4.81
C VAL A 647 -7.47 -16.80 -5.26
N TYR A 648 -7.31 -15.71 -5.99
CA TYR A 648 -6.04 -15.44 -6.66
C TYR A 648 -5.66 -13.97 -6.67
N ARG A 649 -4.36 -13.69 -6.81
CA ARG A 649 -3.86 -12.31 -6.98
C ARG A 649 -4.41 -11.35 -5.92
N ASN A 650 -4.51 -11.76 -4.66
CA ASN A 650 -4.89 -10.87 -3.57
C ASN A 650 -3.64 -10.27 -2.89
N GLY A 651 -3.80 -9.07 -2.32
CA GLY A 651 -2.72 -8.24 -1.75
C GLY A 651 -2.05 -8.80 -0.50
N ASN A 652 -2.64 -9.82 0.15
CA ASN A 652 -2.03 -10.58 1.23
C ASN A 652 -2.31 -12.08 1.08
N CYS A 653 -3.57 -12.50 1.22
CA CYS A 653 -3.90 -13.92 1.27
C CYS A 653 -5.06 -14.34 0.35
N GLY A 654 -5.10 -15.60 -0.08
CA GLY A 654 -6.29 -16.13 -0.76
C GLY A 654 -7.46 -16.22 0.23
N ILE A 655 -7.25 -16.93 1.34
CA ILE A 655 -8.24 -17.14 2.40
C ILE A 655 -7.62 -16.92 3.77
N LEU A 656 -8.35 -16.27 4.67
CA LEU A 656 -8.06 -16.24 6.10
C LEU A 656 -9.11 -17.04 6.88
N PHE A 657 -8.66 -18.07 7.59
CA PHE A 657 -9.38 -18.67 8.71
C PHE A 657 -8.77 -18.13 10.00
N HIS A 658 -9.56 -17.46 10.82
CA HIS A 658 -9.12 -16.84 12.06
C HIS A 658 -9.96 -17.33 13.22
N VAL A 659 -9.39 -18.20 14.07
CA VAL A 659 -10.08 -18.83 15.20
C VAL A 659 -11.38 -19.57 14.82
N ASP A 660 -11.52 -19.95 13.55
CA ASP A 660 -12.69 -20.65 13.03
C ASP A 660 -12.66 -22.15 13.35
N ASN A 661 -13.80 -22.79 13.16
CA ASN A 661 -13.94 -24.22 13.38
C ASN A 661 -14.96 -24.84 12.39
N HIS A 662 -14.81 -26.13 12.07
CA HIS A 662 -15.70 -26.85 11.14
C HIS A 662 -15.79 -26.24 9.72
N MET A 663 -14.66 -25.79 9.18
CA MET A 663 -14.57 -25.24 7.82
C MET A 663 -13.95 -26.25 6.86
N LYS A 664 -14.53 -26.38 5.67
CA LYS A 664 -14.04 -27.31 4.64
C LYS A 664 -13.92 -26.62 3.27
N MET A 665 -12.77 -26.75 2.62
CA MET A 665 -12.57 -26.42 1.21
C MET A 665 -12.57 -27.71 0.38
N VAL A 666 -13.33 -27.73 -0.72
CA VAL A 666 -13.42 -28.90 -1.63
C VAL A 666 -13.18 -28.44 -3.07
N GLY A 667 -12.11 -28.93 -3.69
CA GLY A 667 -11.68 -28.52 -5.03
C GLY A 667 -11.17 -27.08 -5.06
N GLY A 668 -11.26 -26.43 -6.22
CA GLY A 668 -10.86 -25.04 -6.39
C GLY A 668 -9.34 -24.82 -6.42
N VAL A 669 -8.95 -23.55 -6.37
CA VAL A 669 -7.54 -23.14 -6.48
C VAL A 669 -7.29 -21.84 -5.72
N ALA A 670 -6.15 -21.79 -5.03
CA ALA A 670 -5.59 -20.56 -4.50
C ALA A 670 -4.24 -20.30 -5.17
N ALA A 671 -4.09 -19.18 -5.87
CA ALA A 671 -2.93 -18.93 -6.74
C ALA A 671 -2.46 -17.47 -6.75
N ASP A 672 -1.16 -17.23 -6.90
CA ASP A 672 -0.60 -15.89 -7.15
C ASP A 672 -0.97 -14.83 -6.09
N ASN A 673 -1.41 -15.24 -4.90
CA ASN A 673 -1.64 -14.33 -3.78
C ASN A 673 -0.30 -13.85 -3.21
N LYS A 674 -0.23 -12.57 -2.84
CA LYS A 674 1.04 -11.87 -2.55
C LYS A 674 1.88 -12.53 -1.46
N VAL A 675 1.25 -13.08 -0.43
CA VAL A 675 1.93 -13.64 0.75
C VAL A 675 1.48 -15.07 1.06
N ARG A 676 0.17 -15.36 1.06
CA ARG A 676 -0.34 -16.69 1.49
C ARG A 676 -1.45 -17.20 0.58
N GLN A 677 -1.46 -18.50 0.25
CA GLN A 677 -2.62 -19.06 -0.46
C GLN A 677 -3.77 -19.32 0.53
N VAL A 678 -3.48 -19.97 1.66
CA VAL A 678 -4.40 -20.16 2.79
C VAL A 678 -3.71 -19.80 4.10
N TRP A 679 -4.26 -18.81 4.79
CA TRP A 679 -3.83 -18.41 6.12
C TRP A 679 -4.77 -19.02 7.15
N ASN A 680 -4.40 -20.16 7.71
CA ASN A 680 -5.05 -20.73 8.87
C ASN A 680 -4.36 -20.23 10.15
N GLN A 681 -5.03 -19.34 10.85
CA GLN A 681 -4.57 -18.69 12.06
C GLN A 681 -5.46 -19.07 13.24
N LEU A 682 -4.94 -19.93 14.13
CA LEU A 682 -5.62 -20.45 15.32
C LEU A 682 -6.95 -21.17 15.03
N ALA A 683 -7.23 -21.51 13.78
CA ALA A 683 -8.44 -22.23 13.42
C ALA A 683 -8.20 -23.75 13.49
N SER A 684 -9.24 -24.47 13.91
CA SER A 684 -9.21 -25.93 14.09
C SER A 684 -10.32 -26.59 13.29
N ASN A 685 -10.25 -27.92 13.17
CA ASN A 685 -11.09 -28.74 12.30
C ASN A 685 -11.25 -28.09 10.92
N ILE A 686 -10.13 -27.73 10.32
CA ILE A 686 -10.06 -27.17 8.97
C ILE A 686 -9.69 -28.30 8.02
N VAL A 687 -10.50 -28.53 6.99
CA VAL A 687 -10.24 -29.57 5.97
C VAL A 687 -10.06 -28.92 4.61
N ILE A 688 -8.96 -29.19 3.93
CA ILE A 688 -8.71 -28.79 2.54
C ILE A 688 -8.59 -30.05 1.70
N GLU A 689 -9.50 -30.23 0.76
CA GLU A 689 -9.63 -31.46 -0.02
C GLU A 689 -9.64 -31.16 -1.53
N GLY A 690 -8.70 -31.72 -2.28
CA GLY A 690 -8.66 -31.59 -3.75
C GLY A 690 -8.31 -30.19 -4.28
N THR A 691 -7.94 -29.25 -3.41
CA THR A 691 -7.57 -27.88 -3.78
C THR A 691 -6.14 -27.82 -4.33
N ARG A 692 -5.92 -27.01 -5.37
CA ARG A 692 -4.59 -26.63 -5.85
C ARG A 692 -4.11 -25.37 -5.13
N LEU A 693 -2.93 -25.41 -4.53
CA LEU A 693 -2.30 -24.26 -3.88
C LEU A 693 -1.05 -23.90 -4.67
N LEU A 694 -1.07 -22.75 -5.34
CA LEU A 694 -0.04 -22.35 -6.30
C LEU A 694 0.61 -21.05 -5.82
N GLY A 695 1.93 -20.98 -5.78
CA GLY A 695 2.66 -19.75 -5.47
C GLY A 695 2.62 -18.75 -6.64
N ALA A 696 3.77 -18.26 -7.10
CA ALA A 696 3.82 -17.34 -8.25
C ALA A 696 4.03 -18.10 -9.57
N ARG A 697 2.94 -18.25 -10.34
CA ARG A 697 2.93 -18.97 -11.62
C ARG A 697 3.63 -18.20 -12.74
N PRO A 698 4.26 -18.86 -13.72
CA PRO A 698 4.89 -18.20 -14.87
C PRO A 698 3.96 -17.26 -15.63
N GLN A 699 2.71 -17.67 -15.86
CA GLN A 699 1.69 -16.87 -16.54
C GLN A 699 1.43 -15.55 -15.81
N PHE A 700 1.30 -15.60 -14.49
CA PHE A 700 1.15 -14.39 -13.68
C PHE A 700 2.40 -13.49 -13.77
N LYS A 701 3.61 -14.06 -13.66
CA LYS A 701 4.87 -13.30 -13.79
C LYS A 701 4.96 -12.59 -15.16
N GLU A 702 4.55 -13.28 -16.22
CA GLU A 702 4.50 -12.74 -17.58
C GLU A 702 3.46 -11.61 -17.71
N SER A 703 2.23 -11.83 -17.24
CA SER A 703 1.17 -10.81 -17.26
C SER A 703 1.60 -9.53 -16.52
N MET A 704 2.16 -9.68 -15.32
CA MET A 704 2.67 -8.54 -14.54
C MET A 704 3.80 -7.82 -15.28
N SER A 705 4.72 -8.56 -15.91
CA SER A 705 5.80 -7.97 -16.72
C SER A 705 5.25 -7.17 -17.91
N ARG A 706 4.26 -7.70 -18.64
CA ARG A 706 3.64 -7.04 -19.80
C ARG A 706 2.83 -5.80 -19.39
N ALA A 707 2.26 -5.81 -18.19
CA ALA A 707 1.58 -4.65 -17.59
C ALA A 707 2.55 -3.65 -16.93
N SER A 708 3.87 -3.89 -16.99
CA SER A 708 4.91 -3.09 -16.31
C SER A 708 4.69 -2.97 -14.79
N LYS A 709 4.20 -4.04 -14.15
CA LYS A 709 3.91 -4.14 -12.71
C LYS A 709 4.87 -5.09 -12.00
N THR A 710 5.06 -4.90 -10.70
CA THR A 710 5.95 -5.76 -9.91
C THR A 710 5.39 -7.15 -9.64
N VAL A 711 6.26 -8.14 -9.76
CA VAL A 711 6.01 -9.52 -9.34
C VAL A 711 6.42 -9.68 -7.87
N HIS A 712 5.54 -10.22 -7.02
CA HIS A 712 5.80 -10.38 -5.58
C HIS A 712 6.81 -11.51 -5.24
N CYS A 713 7.28 -12.24 -6.25
CA CYS A 713 8.30 -13.31 -6.20
C CYS A 713 9.72 -12.78 -6.51
N ALA A 714 10.12 -11.64 -5.93
CA ALA A 714 11.44 -11.03 -6.10
C ALA A 714 12.17 -10.92 -4.75
N GLY A 715 13.30 -11.62 -4.58
CA GLY A 715 14.07 -11.65 -3.33
C GLY A 715 13.49 -12.59 -2.26
N ASP A 716 13.84 -12.39 -0.98
CA ASP A 716 13.40 -13.24 0.15
C ASP A 716 11.97 -12.92 0.65
N ASN A 717 11.07 -12.48 -0.24
CA ASN A 717 9.67 -12.19 0.10
C ASN A 717 8.97 -13.47 0.60
N VAL A 718 8.16 -13.32 1.65
CA VAL A 718 7.40 -14.42 2.24
C VAL A 718 6.34 -14.91 1.26
N MET A 719 6.31 -16.21 1.01
CA MET A 719 5.28 -16.86 0.21
C MET A 719 4.91 -18.22 0.81
N GLU A 720 3.73 -18.31 1.38
CA GLU A 720 3.26 -19.51 2.08
C GLU A 720 2.11 -20.17 1.31
N GLY A 721 2.14 -21.48 1.19
CA GLY A 721 1.03 -22.23 0.59
C GLY A 721 -0.15 -22.27 1.55
N VAL A 722 0.01 -23.04 2.64
CA VAL A 722 -0.94 -23.11 3.73
C VAL A 722 -0.22 -23.02 5.06
N THR A 723 -0.75 -22.23 5.98
CA THR A 723 -0.28 -22.26 7.37
C THR A 723 -1.06 -23.29 8.17
N TYR A 724 -0.49 -23.78 9.27
CA TYR A 724 -1.23 -24.54 10.26
C TYR A 724 -0.85 -24.09 11.67
N SER A 725 -1.83 -24.15 12.58
CA SER A 725 -1.62 -23.76 13.96
C SER A 725 -1.00 -24.90 14.74
N VAL A 726 0.02 -24.61 15.54
CA VAL A 726 0.65 -25.57 16.46
C VAL A 726 -0.19 -25.77 17.73
N ASN A 727 -0.96 -24.76 18.09
CA ASN A 727 -1.87 -24.76 19.23
C ASN A 727 -3.34 -24.58 18.78
N SER A 728 -4.24 -25.21 19.52
CA SER A 728 -5.68 -25.14 19.38
C SER A 728 -6.28 -24.41 20.59
N ILE A 729 -7.19 -23.47 20.32
CA ILE A 729 -7.96 -22.77 21.34
C ILE A 729 -9.23 -23.53 21.76
N PHE A 730 -9.55 -24.63 21.06
CA PHE A 730 -10.76 -25.44 21.28
C PHE A 730 -10.52 -26.70 22.11
N GLY A 731 -9.37 -26.79 22.78
CA GLY A 731 -8.87 -28.04 23.35
C GLY A 731 -8.27 -28.96 22.28
N PRO A 732 -8.09 -30.26 22.57
CA PRO A 732 -7.46 -31.19 21.63
C PRO A 732 -8.43 -31.48 20.49
N THR A 733 -8.17 -30.85 19.35
CA THR A 733 -8.97 -30.98 18.13
C THR A 733 -8.06 -31.41 16.99
N ARG A 734 -8.66 -31.89 15.89
CA ARG A 734 -7.92 -31.93 14.63
C ARG A 734 -7.63 -30.49 14.25
N GLY A 735 -6.39 -30.17 13.90
CA GLY A 735 -5.99 -28.85 13.43
C GLY A 735 -6.37 -28.69 11.96
N LEU A 736 -5.35 -28.73 11.10
CA LEU A 736 -5.49 -28.75 9.65
C LEU A 736 -5.49 -30.20 9.13
N THR A 737 -6.39 -30.53 8.21
CA THR A 737 -6.36 -31.78 7.44
C THR A 737 -6.23 -31.47 5.97
N LEU A 738 -5.16 -31.92 5.33
CA LEU A 738 -4.97 -31.84 3.87
C LEU A 738 -5.28 -33.21 3.24
N LYS A 739 -6.10 -33.21 2.20
CA LYS A 739 -6.49 -34.41 1.43
C LYS A 739 -6.35 -34.17 -0.06
N ASN A 740 -5.52 -34.92 -0.77
CA ASN A 740 -5.36 -34.80 -2.23
C ASN A 740 -5.03 -33.37 -2.67
N VAL A 741 -4.19 -32.66 -1.90
CA VAL A 741 -3.82 -31.25 -2.15
C VAL A 741 -2.55 -31.21 -2.99
N HIS A 742 -2.55 -30.35 -4.01
CA HIS A 742 -1.41 -30.19 -4.91
C HIS A 742 -0.76 -28.82 -4.74
N PHE A 743 0.55 -28.80 -4.51
CA PHE A 743 1.36 -27.59 -4.39
C PHE A 743 2.28 -27.38 -5.59
N ASN A 744 2.39 -26.16 -6.09
CA ASN A 744 3.40 -25.82 -7.10
C ASN A 744 3.85 -24.35 -7.02
N HIS A 745 4.98 -24.00 -7.65
CA HIS A 745 5.49 -22.62 -7.78
C HIS A 745 5.85 -21.91 -6.46
N PHE A 746 6.40 -22.67 -5.50
CA PHE A 746 6.94 -22.15 -4.24
C PHE A 746 8.48 -22.08 -4.32
N ASP A 747 8.99 -21.46 -5.37
CA ASP A 747 10.42 -21.35 -5.72
C ASP A 747 10.92 -19.90 -5.68
N CYS A 748 10.25 -19.03 -4.92
CA CYS A 748 10.56 -17.59 -4.84
C CYS A 748 11.77 -17.23 -3.97
N GLY A 749 12.38 -18.19 -3.27
CA GLY A 749 13.47 -17.95 -2.33
C GLY A 749 13.31 -18.75 -1.04
N LYS A 750 14.15 -18.47 -0.05
CA LYS A 750 14.17 -19.25 1.21
C LYS A 750 12.93 -19.06 2.08
N SER A 751 12.22 -17.94 1.90
CA SER A 751 10.98 -17.62 2.60
C SER A 751 9.72 -18.17 1.89
N SER A 752 9.90 -18.99 0.85
CA SER A 752 8.80 -19.63 0.12
C SER A 752 8.58 -21.06 0.62
N ILE A 753 7.46 -21.30 1.32
CA ILE A 753 7.16 -22.56 2.01
C ILE A 753 5.73 -23.02 1.71
N ALA A 754 5.55 -24.23 1.20
CA ALA A 754 4.25 -24.79 0.86
C ALA A 754 3.38 -25.09 2.11
N ILE A 755 3.94 -25.69 3.16
CA ILE A 755 3.24 -25.95 4.43
C ILE A 755 4.03 -25.34 5.58
N GLN A 756 3.50 -24.29 6.20
CA GLN A 756 4.22 -23.49 7.20
C GLN A 756 3.55 -23.60 8.58
N ALA A 757 4.32 -23.89 9.62
CA ALA A 757 3.84 -23.73 11.00
C ALA A 757 3.64 -22.24 11.32
N GLU A 758 2.46 -21.84 11.78
CA GLU A 758 2.12 -20.45 12.12
C GLU A 758 2.82 -20.01 13.42
N PRO A 759 3.67 -18.98 13.39
CA PRO A 759 4.37 -18.49 14.59
C PRO A 759 3.55 -17.57 15.50
N ARG A 760 2.38 -17.05 15.08
CA ARG A 760 1.59 -16.10 15.90
C ARG A 760 0.77 -16.78 17.00
N ARG A 761 0.83 -16.15 18.19
CA ARG A 761 0.07 -16.44 19.44
C ARG A 761 0.41 -17.78 20.10
N LEU A 762 1.51 -17.80 20.85
CA LEU A 762 1.88 -18.86 21.79
C LEU A 762 1.33 -18.61 23.21
N ASP A 763 0.10 -18.08 23.33
CA ASP A 763 -0.49 -17.69 24.63
C ASP A 763 -0.62 -18.87 25.62
N ASN A 764 -0.46 -20.11 25.13
CA ASN A 764 -0.43 -21.36 25.90
C ASN A 764 1.01 -21.87 26.19
N GLY A 765 2.02 -21.01 26.25
CA GLY A 765 3.35 -21.40 26.75
C GLY A 765 4.15 -22.37 25.86
N GLY A 766 3.89 -22.38 24.55
CA GLY A 766 4.66 -23.17 23.58
C GLY A 766 4.19 -24.63 23.37
N ILE A 767 2.97 -24.97 23.82
CA ILE A 767 2.43 -26.32 23.69
C ILE A 767 1.94 -26.61 22.27
N TYR A 768 2.31 -27.79 21.75
CA TYR A 768 1.68 -28.39 20.59
C TYR A 768 0.45 -29.23 20.99
N ASN A 769 -0.75 -28.83 20.56
CA ASN A 769 -2.00 -29.57 20.83
C ASN A 769 -3.00 -29.55 19.66
N SER A 770 -2.54 -29.15 18.47
CA SER A 770 -3.32 -29.09 17.22
C SER A 770 -2.91 -30.21 16.28
N MET A 771 -3.65 -31.33 16.29
CA MET A 771 -3.32 -32.55 15.53
C MET A 771 -3.60 -32.37 14.03
N SER A 772 -2.57 -32.08 13.24
CA SER A 772 -2.72 -31.85 11.80
C SER A 772 -2.37 -33.12 11.00
N VAL A 773 -3.13 -33.36 9.93
CA VAL A 773 -3.13 -34.63 9.17
C VAL A 773 -2.91 -34.35 7.69
N LEU A 774 -2.04 -35.14 7.07
CA LEU A 774 -1.64 -35.07 5.68
C LEU A 774 -2.00 -36.39 4.98
N ASN A 775 -2.65 -36.28 3.83
CA ASN A 775 -3.04 -37.43 3.01
C ASN A 775 -3.08 -37.01 1.53
N GLY A 776 -2.35 -37.69 0.65
CA GLY A 776 -2.33 -37.39 -0.78
C GLY A 776 -1.79 -35.99 -1.11
N VAL A 777 -0.84 -35.47 -0.33
CA VAL A 777 -0.14 -34.21 -0.61
C VAL A 777 0.87 -34.43 -1.71
N THR A 778 0.77 -33.65 -2.79
CA THR A 778 1.65 -33.77 -3.96
C THR A 778 2.31 -32.45 -4.32
N TYR A 779 3.49 -32.53 -4.92
CA TYR A 779 4.31 -31.37 -5.28
C TYR A 779 4.63 -31.37 -6.78
N GLY A 780 4.48 -30.21 -7.41
CA GLY A 780 4.98 -29.97 -8.77
C GLY A 780 6.50 -29.75 -8.80
N PRO A 781 7.09 -29.63 -10.00
CA PRO A 781 8.55 -29.50 -10.18
C PRO A 781 9.13 -28.21 -9.60
N ASN A 782 8.30 -27.19 -9.31
CA ASN A 782 8.70 -25.89 -8.79
C ASN A 782 8.46 -25.77 -7.27
N VAL A 783 8.69 -26.85 -6.53
CA VAL A 783 8.68 -26.85 -5.06
C VAL A 783 9.93 -27.57 -4.55
N PRO A 784 10.99 -26.83 -4.17
CA PRO A 784 12.18 -27.42 -3.57
C PRO A 784 11.84 -28.23 -2.31
N ASP A 785 12.62 -29.28 -2.01
CA ASP A 785 12.37 -30.14 -0.84
C ASP A 785 12.36 -29.35 0.48
N ALA A 786 13.29 -28.41 0.64
CA ALA A 786 13.37 -27.52 1.80
C ALA A 786 12.17 -26.54 1.92
N SER A 787 11.37 -26.42 0.86
CA SER A 787 10.19 -25.57 0.81
C SER A 787 8.88 -26.36 0.98
N ARG A 788 8.91 -27.69 1.08
CA ARG A 788 7.68 -28.51 1.14
C ARG A 788 6.91 -28.35 2.45
N VAL A 789 7.61 -28.28 3.56
CA VAL A 789 7.07 -28.15 4.91
C VAL A 789 8.11 -27.48 5.82
N SER A 790 7.74 -26.65 6.79
CA SER A 790 8.69 -26.07 7.75
C SER A 790 8.09 -25.76 9.12
N THR A 791 8.83 -26.08 10.17
CA THR A 791 8.57 -25.69 11.57
C THR A 791 9.63 -24.77 12.16
N CYS A 792 10.64 -24.37 11.39
CA CYS A 792 11.77 -23.59 11.94
C CYS A 792 11.33 -22.30 12.63
N ALA A 793 10.27 -21.64 12.13
CA ALA A 793 9.75 -20.41 12.71
C ALA A 793 9.20 -20.60 14.14
N VAL A 794 8.50 -21.71 14.41
CA VAL A 794 7.95 -22.01 15.74
C VAL A 794 8.99 -22.63 16.67
N GLU A 795 9.97 -23.33 16.13
CA GLU A 795 11.07 -23.89 16.92
C GLU A 795 11.94 -22.79 17.54
N HIS A 796 12.23 -21.71 16.80
CA HIS A 796 12.90 -20.53 17.35
C HIS A 796 12.11 -19.82 18.46
N LEU A 797 10.81 -20.11 18.57
CA LEU A 797 9.93 -19.59 19.62
C LEU A 797 9.75 -20.59 20.79
N GLY A 798 10.48 -21.71 20.79
CA GLY A 798 10.49 -22.69 21.87
C GLY A 798 9.54 -23.87 21.70
N VAL A 799 8.88 -24.03 20.55
CA VAL A 799 7.99 -25.17 20.29
C VAL A 799 8.78 -26.31 19.65
N HIS A 800 9.20 -27.29 20.46
CA HIS A 800 10.08 -28.39 20.05
C HIS A 800 9.37 -29.75 19.91
N SER A 801 8.04 -29.78 20.00
CA SER A 801 7.23 -31.02 20.08
C SER A 801 6.15 -31.11 18.99
N VAL A 802 6.36 -30.46 17.84
CA VAL A 802 5.40 -30.51 16.72
C VAL A 802 5.41 -31.91 16.11
N ALA A 803 4.22 -32.42 15.78
CA ALA A 803 4.04 -33.66 15.01
C ALA A 803 2.97 -33.45 13.92
N LEU A 804 3.14 -34.01 12.74
CA LEU A 804 2.14 -34.04 11.67
C LEU A 804 1.97 -35.49 11.23
N GLU A 805 0.72 -35.96 11.19
CA GLU A 805 0.42 -37.31 10.74
C GLU A 805 0.47 -37.35 9.20
N ASP A 806 1.36 -38.17 8.65
CA ASP A 806 1.42 -38.48 7.22
C ASP A 806 0.83 -39.87 6.99
N THR A 807 -0.42 -39.91 6.58
CA THR A 807 -1.22 -41.15 6.59
C THR A 807 -0.92 -42.09 5.42
N ASN A 808 -0.15 -41.66 4.43
CA ASN A 808 0.13 -42.43 3.21
C ASN A 808 1.58 -42.35 2.73
N GLY A 809 2.48 -41.74 3.51
CA GLY A 809 3.91 -41.74 3.24
C GLY A 809 4.37 -40.71 2.22
N ASP A 810 3.61 -39.63 2.01
CA ASP A 810 3.94 -38.60 1.00
C ASP A 810 5.24 -37.87 1.29
N PHE A 811 5.66 -37.83 2.56
CA PHE A 811 6.85 -37.12 3.02
C PHE A 811 8.06 -38.00 3.32
N ASP A 812 7.98 -39.29 2.97
CA ASP A 812 9.10 -40.21 3.15
C ASP A 812 10.30 -39.78 2.29
N PRO A 813 11.48 -39.49 2.89
CA PRO A 813 12.67 -39.06 2.17
C PRO A 813 13.23 -40.10 1.18
N SER A 814 12.86 -41.37 1.32
CA SER A 814 13.20 -42.42 0.36
C SER A 814 12.33 -42.40 -0.90
N GLY A 815 11.26 -41.60 -0.89
CA GLY A 815 10.35 -41.36 -2.01
C GLY A 815 8.89 -41.39 -1.54
N PRO A 816 7.98 -40.62 -2.18
CA PRO A 816 6.56 -40.64 -1.82
C PRO A 816 5.98 -42.05 -1.88
N GLY A 817 5.30 -42.48 -0.81
CA GLY A 817 4.68 -43.80 -0.68
C GLY A 817 5.66 -44.97 -0.44
N ALA A 818 6.94 -44.69 -0.15
CA ALA A 818 7.92 -45.71 0.21
C ALA A 818 7.61 -46.40 1.56
N SER A 819 6.90 -45.69 2.44
CA SER A 819 6.25 -46.25 3.63
C SER A 819 4.73 -46.13 3.52
N ALA A 820 4.00 -46.99 4.22
CA ALA A 820 2.53 -46.99 4.21
C ALA A 820 1.93 -45.80 4.97
N SER A 821 2.65 -45.26 5.97
CA SER A 821 2.31 -44.10 6.79
C SER A 821 3.51 -43.71 7.67
N GLY A 822 3.47 -42.53 8.27
CA GLY A 822 4.49 -42.05 9.21
C GLY A 822 4.12 -40.73 9.85
N PHE A 823 5.08 -40.11 10.52
CA PHE A 823 4.94 -38.77 11.11
C PHE A 823 6.11 -37.89 10.71
N LEU A 824 5.82 -36.61 10.43
CA LEU A 824 6.82 -35.56 10.48
C LEU A 824 6.85 -35.01 11.91
N VAL A 825 7.99 -35.06 12.58
CA VAL A 825 8.17 -34.55 13.95
C VAL A 825 9.26 -33.48 14.00
N SER A 826 9.29 -32.64 15.03
CA SER A 826 10.41 -31.72 15.26
C SER A 826 11.77 -32.46 15.28
N ASP A 827 12.78 -31.93 14.60
CA ASP A 827 14.10 -32.58 14.45
C ASP A 827 15.00 -32.37 15.68
N ASN A 828 14.64 -32.98 16.80
CA ASN A 828 15.47 -33.05 17.99
C ASN A 828 15.51 -34.47 18.54
N ASP A 829 16.51 -34.75 19.38
CA ASP A 829 16.75 -36.10 19.89
C ASP A 829 15.58 -36.63 20.72
N ASN A 830 14.86 -35.76 21.46
CA ASN A 830 13.71 -36.17 22.25
C ASN A 830 12.58 -36.71 21.37
N MET A 831 12.16 -35.95 20.37
CA MET A 831 11.08 -36.34 19.46
C MET A 831 11.48 -37.51 18.57
N LYS A 832 12.72 -37.55 18.07
CA LYS A 832 13.22 -38.67 17.27
C LYS A 832 13.29 -39.95 18.08
N ASN A 833 13.78 -39.93 19.31
CA ASN A 833 13.84 -41.11 20.16
C ASN A 833 12.44 -41.58 20.56
N PHE A 834 11.54 -40.64 20.89
CA PHE A 834 10.15 -40.94 21.20
C PHE A 834 9.45 -41.62 20.03
N ALA A 835 9.53 -41.06 18.83
CA ALA A 835 8.91 -41.64 17.64
C ALA A 835 9.59 -42.95 17.18
N ALA A 836 10.92 -43.04 17.27
CA ALA A 836 11.67 -44.24 16.88
C ALA A 836 11.46 -45.44 17.82
N SER A 837 10.97 -45.21 19.05
CA SER A 837 10.68 -46.28 20.01
C SER A 837 9.61 -47.29 19.52
N GLY A 838 8.84 -46.93 18.49
CA GLY A 838 7.84 -47.79 17.84
C GLY A 838 8.20 -48.33 16.45
N GLY A 839 9.40 -48.08 15.88
CA GLY A 839 9.67 -48.39 14.47
C GLY A 839 11.10 -48.16 13.94
N GLN A 840 11.20 -47.84 12.64
CA GLN A 840 12.45 -47.51 11.93
C GLN A 840 13.00 -46.14 12.40
N ALA A 841 14.31 -45.92 12.21
CA ALA A 841 14.95 -44.67 12.60
C ALA A 841 14.38 -43.48 11.81
N CYS A 842 14.11 -42.37 12.51
CA CYS A 842 13.69 -41.13 11.88
C CYS A 842 14.82 -40.52 11.04
N VAL A 843 14.47 -39.91 9.91
CA VAL A 843 15.39 -39.29 8.96
C VAL A 843 15.15 -37.77 8.94
N SER A 844 16.16 -36.98 9.28
CA SER A 844 16.09 -35.52 9.19
C SER A 844 15.75 -35.06 7.77
N VAL A 845 14.83 -34.10 7.67
CA VAL A 845 14.45 -33.45 6.41
C VAL A 845 15.21 -32.13 6.32
N PRO A 846 16.20 -31.99 5.41
CA PRO A 846 17.07 -30.83 5.39
C PRO A 846 16.32 -29.50 5.21
N GLY A 847 16.60 -28.53 6.06
CA GLY A 847 16.09 -27.15 5.95
C GLY A 847 14.67 -26.91 6.47
N THR A 848 13.99 -27.94 6.99
CA THR A 848 12.58 -27.84 7.44
C THR A 848 12.42 -27.83 8.96
N CYS A 849 13.50 -28.12 9.70
CA CYS A 849 13.50 -28.36 11.14
C CYS A 849 12.62 -29.54 11.58
N MET A 850 12.37 -30.47 10.65
CA MET A 850 11.58 -31.68 10.87
C MET A 850 12.37 -32.93 10.53
N ALA A 851 12.01 -34.05 11.16
CA ALA A 851 12.44 -35.39 10.82
C ALA A 851 11.22 -36.25 10.45
N TYR A 852 11.37 -37.12 9.47
CA TYR A 852 10.36 -38.08 9.07
C TYR A 852 10.56 -39.42 9.77
N CYS A 853 9.53 -39.95 10.40
CA CYS A 853 9.53 -41.21 11.14
C CYS A 853 8.54 -42.20 10.50
N PRO A 854 9.01 -43.17 9.68
CA PRO A 854 8.13 -44.12 8.98
C PRO A 854 7.54 -45.17 9.92
N GLY A 855 6.28 -45.54 9.68
CA GLY A 855 5.59 -46.64 10.36
C GLY A 855 5.23 -46.38 11.83
N VAL A 856 5.30 -45.13 12.28
CA VAL A 856 4.98 -44.73 13.66
C VAL A 856 3.51 -44.35 13.78
N CYS A 857 2.89 -44.67 14.91
CA CYS A 857 1.55 -44.23 15.28
C CYS A 857 1.65 -43.42 16.58
N LEU A 858 1.49 -42.10 16.49
CA LEU A 858 1.49 -41.21 17.65
C LEU A 858 0.05 -40.91 18.08
N GLN A 859 -0.19 -40.89 19.39
CA GLN A 859 -1.44 -40.45 19.99
C GLN A 859 -1.17 -39.32 20.97
N THR A 860 -2.02 -38.31 20.95
CA THR A 860 -1.99 -37.19 21.91
C THR A 860 -3.10 -37.37 22.93
N PHE A 861 -2.75 -37.29 24.21
CA PHE A 861 -3.71 -37.23 25.31
C PHE A 861 -3.47 -35.95 26.11
N GLU A 862 -4.53 -35.18 26.35
CA GLU A 862 -4.48 -34.03 27.25
C GLU A 862 -5.01 -34.45 28.62
N ILE A 863 -4.24 -34.19 29.66
CA ILE A 863 -4.63 -34.50 31.03
C ILE A 863 -4.75 -33.20 31.81
N GLN A 864 -6.00 -32.79 32.03
CA GLN A 864 -6.33 -31.67 32.89
C GLN A 864 -6.39 -32.16 34.34
N THR A 865 -5.58 -31.58 35.21
CA THR A 865 -5.64 -31.89 36.65
C THR A 865 -6.00 -30.65 37.44
N ASN A 866 -6.74 -30.86 38.53
CA ASN A 866 -7.16 -29.84 39.48
C ASN A 866 -6.12 -29.61 40.61
N ALA A 867 -4.95 -30.25 40.53
CA ALA A 867 -4.02 -30.33 41.65
C ALA A 867 -2.93 -29.24 41.56
N MET A 868 -2.86 -28.38 42.59
CA MET A 868 -1.69 -27.53 42.88
C MET A 868 -0.49 -28.35 43.41
N SER A 869 -0.25 -29.56 42.91
CA SER A 869 0.89 -30.39 43.32
C SER A 869 1.91 -30.50 42.20
N ASN A 870 3.16 -30.22 42.54
CA ASN A 870 4.28 -30.03 41.61
C ASN A 870 4.84 -31.35 41.00
N ALA A 871 4.14 -32.48 41.19
CA ALA A 871 4.58 -33.78 40.71
C ALA A 871 3.36 -34.65 40.42
N ILE A 872 3.12 -34.91 39.13
CA ILE A 872 2.16 -35.92 38.66
C ILE A 872 3.01 -37.10 38.18
N GLU A 873 2.81 -38.27 38.78
CA GLU A 873 3.25 -39.55 38.22
C GLU A 873 2.07 -40.15 37.45
N MET A 874 2.24 -40.39 36.16
CA MET A 874 1.22 -40.97 35.31
C MET A 874 1.66 -42.36 34.88
N GLU A 875 0.92 -43.38 35.27
CA GLU A 875 1.15 -44.75 34.84
C GLU A 875 0.28 -45.06 33.61
N ILE A 876 0.91 -45.34 32.48
CA ILE A 876 0.26 -45.77 31.25
C ILE A 876 0.47 -47.28 31.11
N THR A 877 -0.60 -48.06 31.07
CA THR A 877 -0.54 -49.52 30.91
C THR A 877 -1.48 -50.01 29.82
N ASP A 878 -1.03 -51.01 29.06
CA ASP A 878 -1.84 -51.75 28.08
C ASP A 878 -2.49 -53.02 28.69
N GLY A 879 -2.37 -53.21 30.01
CA GLY A 879 -2.83 -54.39 30.73
C GLY A 879 -1.79 -55.53 30.83
N THR A 880 -0.68 -55.45 30.11
CA THR A 880 0.45 -56.40 30.16
C THR A 880 1.80 -55.74 30.47
N THR A 881 1.95 -54.46 30.09
CA THR A 881 3.14 -53.64 30.24
C THR A 881 2.71 -52.33 30.87
N SER A 882 3.52 -51.79 31.77
CA SER A 882 3.25 -50.50 32.41
C SER A 882 4.45 -49.58 32.31
N ILE A 883 4.20 -48.31 32.01
CA ILE A 883 5.20 -47.26 31.88
C ILE A 883 4.79 -46.13 32.83
N THR A 884 5.65 -45.83 33.81
CA THR A 884 5.46 -44.71 34.72
C THR A 884 6.14 -43.47 34.15
N VAL A 885 5.36 -42.46 33.81
CA VAL A 885 5.79 -41.13 33.41
C VAL A 885 5.98 -40.30 34.67
N ALA A 886 7.23 -40.07 35.08
CA ALA A 886 7.59 -39.22 36.20
C ALA A 886 8.14 -37.88 35.70
N GLY A 887 7.66 -36.75 36.24
CA GLY A 887 8.36 -35.46 36.12
C GLY A 887 7.67 -34.34 35.30
N ALA A 888 6.35 -34.35 35.11
CA ALA A 888 5.67 -33.16 34.58
C ALA A 888 5.82 -31.99 35.57
N THR A 889 6.69 -31.02 35.25
CA THR A 889 6.94 -29.84 36.09
C THR A 889 6.01 -28.71 35.65
N VAL A 890 5.35 -28.04 36.61
CA VAL A 890 4.40 -26.95 36.34
C VAL A 890 5.10 -25.76 35.67
N GLY A 891 4.89 -25.56 34.37
CA GLY A 891 5.20 -24.32 33.65
C GLY A 891 4.28 -23.17 34.08
N GLN A 892 4.75 -21.93 33.94
CA GLN A 892 4.16 -20.73 34.55
C GLN A 892 2.63 -20.60 34.41
N VAL A 893 1.99 -20.26 35.53
CA VAL A 893 0.58 -19.90 35.63
C VAL A 893 0.34 -18.55 34.94
N SER A 894 -0.33 -18.54 33.79
CA SER A 894 -0.95 -17.32 33.24
C SER A 894 -2.40 -17.25 33.69
N THR A 895 -2.74 -16.27 34.52
CA THR A 895 -4.13 -15.99 34.92
C THR A 895 -4.82 -15.15 33.85
N THR A 896 -5.82 -15.71 33.18
CA THR A 896 -6.82 -14.93 32.43
C THR A 896 -8.08 -14.76 33.29
N ASN A 897 -8.39 -13.52 33.66
CA ASN A 897 -9.64 -13.17 34.32
C ASN A 897 -10.79 -13.15 33.30
N THR A 898 -11.53 -14.25 33.20
CA THR A 898 -12.92 -14.23 32.72
C THR A 898 -13.79 -14.58 33.91
N GLY A 899 -14.68 -13.66 34.31
CA GLY A 899 -15.60 -13.90 35.42
C GLY A 899 -16.41 -15.16 35.16
N GLU A 900 -16.40 -16.06 36.15
CA GLU A 900 -16.98 -17.41 36.17
C GLU A 900 -16.01 -18.54 35.75
N THR A 901 -15.40 -19.14 36.77
CA THR A 901 -14.49 -20.32 36.81
C THR A 901 -12.99 -20.03 36.58
N GLN A 902 -12.18 -20.23 37.62
CA GLN A 902 -10.71 -20.29 37.50
C GLN A 902 -10.31 -21.68 36.99
N THR A 903 -9.70 -21.74 35.82
CA THR A 903 -9.16 -22.97 35.22
C THR A 903 -7.65 -22.86 35.15
N SER A 904 -6.94 -23.87 35.67
CA SER A 904 -5.47 -23.95 35.62
C SER A 904 -5.07 -25.01 34.60
N THR A 905 -4.38 -24.63 33.53
CA THR A 905 -3.82 -25.60 32.57
C THR A 905 -2.39 -25.92 33.00
N ILE A 906 -2.12 -27.20 33.29
CA ILE A 906 -0.76 -27.67 33.58
C ILE A 906 -0.09 -27.97 32.24
N SER A 907 1.04 -27.33 31.99
CA SER A 907 1.91 -27.68 30.86
C SER A 907 3.33 -27.82 31.35
N GLY A 908 3.96 -28.92 30.93
CA GLY A 908 5.36 -29.20 31.17
C GLY A 908 5.83 -30.13 30.07
N ASP A 909 7.00 -29.84 29.50
CA ASP A 909 7.71 -30.78 28.65
C ASP A 909 8.15 -31.97 29.51
N ALA A 910 7.35 -33.03 29.54
CA ALA A 910 7.79 -34.28 30.13
C ALA A 910 8.79 -34.92 29.17
N THR A 911 10.07 -34.93 29.55
CA THR A 911 11.09 -35.76 28.92
C THR A 911 10.74 -37.23 29.10
N PHE A 912 10.52 -37.93 28.00
CA PHE A 912 10.40 -39.39 27.96
C PHE A 912 11.81 -39.98 27.93
N THR A 913 12.18 -40.80 28.92
CA THR A 913 13.41 -41.62 28.93
C THR A 913 13.11 -43.07 28.66
#